data_AF-A0A2V5S4Q1-F1
#
_entry.id   AF-A0A2V5S4Q1-F1
#
_cell.length_a   1.000
_cell.length_b   1.000
_cell.length_c   1.000
_cell.angle_alpha   90.00
_cell.angle_beta   90.00
_cell.angle_gamma   90.00
#
_symmetry.space_group_name_H-M   'P 1'
#
loop_
_entity.id
_entity.type
_entity.pdbx_description
1 polymer ?
#
loop_
_entity_poly.entity_id
_entity_poly.type
_entity_poly.pdbx_seq_one_letter_code
_entity_poly.pdbx_strand_id
1 'polypeptide(L)'
;MPTFQTYNVTPTLPAVLEPLREMSFNLWWTWEPSARRLFRQLDPELWDRTNHNPVRMLQLSRQSRLEELSQDKTFLRELKQVFDAFEKYLGRKDTYGKTGAASAIKNPIAYFSAEFGFHESIPNYSGGLGILASDHCKSASDLDLNFVAIGLLYRHGYFRQQIDKEGFQEAINLNQNFHHLPIREVRRGDTTLLISVPILDRQVFAKLWELRVGRISVYLLDTDTPENSAEDRLITAELYGGDLEMRMRQEIILGIGGVKALGILGIKPDVFHMNEGHSAFLGLERIRLNVVEKKLDFYSALQVVVAANVFTTHTPVPAGNDSFPREMMRRYFGAFAKELDIPFDELFSFGQTRVDPTDPFSMTILALRLSRHANGVSKLHGEVSRSLWKDVWAGVPVHEVPITSITNGVHTKTWMAPEFSALYDKHLGAWEEHLTEPDFWRGVIDIPDAQLWETHQKLKLRLIEFVRDRVRRRLERVGESPEVIRRVNRILDPEILTIGFARRFATYKRGTLLFSDKERLKRLLNDTTRPVQFIFAGKAHPRDEAGKALIQEVYKLSRETGFENRIVLLEDYDSYIARRLVQGADLWLNHPLRPLEASGTSGMKLAPNGGINLSVLDGWWREGYNGNNGWAIGAEIDNGTVEFQNQVDANSLYQLLENQIIPLYYAKPDGKLPLAWLQLMRESIRSVTPVFNTQRMVKEYTERLYIPAAKAHETFSR
;
A
#
# COMPACT_ATOMS: atom_id res chain seq x y z
N MET A 1 -23.32 -21.04 25.12
CA MET A 1 -23.39 -20.96 23.65
C MET A 1 -23.00 -22.32 23.09
N PRO A 2 -23.68 -22.87 22.08
CA PRO A 2 -23.22 -24.10 21.43
C PRO A 2 -21.83 -23.87 20.83
N THR A 3 -20.89 -24.76 21.17
CA THR A 3 -19.54 -24.80 20.60
C THR A 3 -19.65 -25.34 19.18
N PHE A 4 -19.69 -24.45 18.18
CA PHE A 4 -19.62 -24.88 16.78
C PHE A 4 -18.19 -25.35 16.48
N GLN A 5 -18.01 -26.64 16.27
CA GLN A 5 -16.77 -27.18 15.72
C GLN A 5 -16.80 -27.05 14.19
N THR A 6 -15.94 -26.20 13.65
CA THR A 6 -15.78 -26.04 12.21
C THR A 6 -14.83 -27.11 11.69
N TYR A 7 -15.35 -28.10 10.96
CA TYR A 7 -14.55 -29.10 10.26
C TYR A 7 -14.24 -28.61 8.84
N ASN A 8 -12.96 -28.34 8.55
CA ASN A 8 -12.50 -28.07 7.19
C ASN A 8 -12.08 -29.39 6.53
N VAL A 9 -12.97 -29.99 5.74
CA VAL A 9 -12.61 -31.11 4.86
C VAL A 9 -11.78 -30.54 3.71
N THR A 10 -10.51 -30.92 3.63
CA THR A 10 -9.61 -30.48 2.56
C THR A 10 -9.24 -31.68 1.68
N PRO A 11 -9.16 -31.52 0.35
CA PRO A 11 -8.71 -32.57 -0.55
C PRO A 11 -7.32 -33.08 -0.17
N THR A 12 -7.06 -34.37 -0.42
CA THR A 12 -5.72 -34.93 -0.27
C THR A 12 -4.90 -34.53 -1.48
N LEU A 13 -3.91 -33.66 -1.25
CA LEU A 13 -3.00 -33.23 -2.30
C LEU A 13 -2.01 -34.37 -2.60
N PRO A 14 -1.94 -34.88 -3.84
CA PRO A 14 -0.94 -35.88 -4.22
C PRO A 14 0.48 -35.38 -3.90
N ALA A 15 1.38 -36.28 -3.47
CA ALA A 15 2.72 -35.91 -3.01
C ALA A 15 3.51 -35.09 -4.05
N VAL A 16 3.34 -35.40 -5.35
CA VAL A 16 3.98 -34.68 -6.46
C VAL A 16 3.50 -33.24 -6.62
N LEU A 17 2.35 -32.88 -6.03
CA LEU A 17 1.75 -31.55 -6.05
C LEU A 17 1.99 -30.75 -4.76
N GLU A 18 2.64 -31.34 -3.75
CA GLU A 18 2.93 -30.67 -2.47
C GLU A 18 3.70 -29.34 -2.59
N PRO A 19 4.58 -29.13 -3.59
CA PRO A 19 5.19 -27.82 -3.84
C PRO A 19 4.16 -26.67 -4.03
N LEU A 20 2.95 -26.97 -4.52
CA LEU A 20 1.86 -25.98 -4.60
C LEU A 20 1.44 -25.51 -3.21
N ARG A 21 1.37 -26.43 -2.23
CA ARG A 21 1.01 -26.07 -0.85
C ARG A 21 2.09 -25.18 -0.25
N GLU A 22 3.35 -25.54 -0.43
CA GLU A 22 4.47 -24.74 0.10
C GLU A 22 4.45 -23.32 -0.46
N MET A 23 4.39 -23.19 -1.80
CA MET A 23 4.30 -21.87 -2.44
C MET A 23 3.04 -21.11 -2.04
N SER A 24 1.90 -21.77 -1.83
CA SER A 24 0.65 -21.09 -1.46
C SER A 24 0.71 -20.30 -0.14
N PHE A 25 1.60 -20.70 0.79
CA PHE A 25 1.83 -20.03 2.08
C PHE A 25 2.99 -19.04 2.08
N ASN A 26 3.57 -18.72 0.90
CA ASN A 26 4.61 -17.70 0.76
C ASN A 26 4.23 -16.71 -0.35
N LEU A 27 4.12 -15.42 -0.02
CA LEU A 27 3.61 -14.41 -0.96
C LEU A 27 4.47 -14.11 -2.19
N TRP A 28 5.63 -14.76 -2.33
CA TRP A 28 6.44 -14.69 -3.55
C TRP A 28 5.67 -15.00 -4.84
N TRP A 29 4.62 -15.82 -4.78
CA TRP A 29 3.78 -16.07 -5.97
C TRP A 29 2.98 -14.83 -6.40
N THR A 30 2.64 -13.92 -5.49
CA THR A 30 2.17 -12.57 -5.87
C THR A 30 3.42 -11.88 -6.44
N TRP A 31 3.48 -11.05 -7.46
CA TRP A 31 4.76 -10.54 -8.03
C TRP A 31 5.63 -11.52 -8.84
N GLU A 32 5.36 -12.85 -8.82
CA GLU A 32 5.93 -13.78 -9.80
C GLU A 32 4.87 -14.26 -10.83
N PRO A 33 4.92 -13.77 -12.09
CA PRO A 33 3.92 -14.11 -13.11
C PRO A 33 3.81 -15.61 -13.42
N SER A 34 4.92 -16.36 -13.38
CA SER A 34 4.93 -17.79 -13.65
C SER A 34 4.16 -18.57 -12.57
N ALA A 35 4.37 -18.25 -11.30
CA ALA A 35 3.65 -18.84 -10.17
C ALA A 35 2.14 -18.52 -10.21
N ARG A 36 1.73 -17.29 -10.54
CA ARG A 36 0.31 -16.93 -10.73
C ARG A 36 -0.35 -17.74 -11.83
N ARG A 37 0.36 -17.94 -12.94
CA ARG A 37 -0.13 -18.72 -14.08
C ARG A 37 -0.35 -20.18 -13.69
N LEU A 38 0.61 -20.76 -12.97
CA LEU A 38 0.55 -22.13 -12.47
C LEU A 38 -0.71 -22.35 -11.62
N PHE A 39 -0.99 -21.49 -10.63
CA PHE A 39 -2.22 -21.59 -9.84
C PHE A 39 -3.48 -21.43 -10.69
N ARG A 40 -3.51 -20.45 -11.61
CA ARG A 40 -4.66 -20.24 -12.49
C ARG A 40 -4.96 -21.43 -13.41
N GLN A 41 -3.95 -22.20 -13.83
CA GLN A 41 -4.13 -23.39 -14.68
C GLN A 41 -4.88 -24.53 -13.99
N LEU A 42 -4.88 -24.59 -12.65
CA LEU A 42 -5.64 -25.60 -11.92
C LEU A 42 -7.14 -25.50 -12.27
N ASP A 43 -7.68 -24.30 -12.15
CA ASP A 43 -9.07 -23.93 -12.45
C ASP A 43 -9.20 -22.39 -12.54
N PRO A 44 -9.33 -21.81 -13.75
CA PRO A 44 -9.42 -20.36 -13.92
C PRO A 44 -10.65 -19.71 -13.28
N GLU A 45 -11.79 -20.42 -13.23
CA GLU A 45 -13.01 -19.87 -12.63
C GLU A 45 -12.89 -19.86 -11.11
N LEU A 46 -12.35 -20.95 -10.53
CA LEU A 46 -12.11 -21.03 -9.10
C LEU A 46 -11.05 -20.03 -8.64
N TRP A 47 -10.03 -19.79 -9.46
CA TRP A 47 -9.02 -18.75 -9.19
C TRP A 47 -9.67 -17.38 -9.01
N ASP A 48 -10.56 -16.98 -9.92
CA ASP A 48 -11.27 -15.70 -9.82
C ASP A 48 -12.27 -15.69 -8.65
N ARG A 49 -13.01 -16.80 -8.42
CA ARG A 49 -13.99 -16.93 -7.34
C ARG A 49 -13.38 -16.92 -5.94
N THR A 50 -12.14 -17.37 -5.79
CA THR A 50 -11.41 -17.35 -4.52
C THR A 50 -10.65 -16.04 -4.28
N ASN A 51 -10.89 -15.03 -5.12
CA ASN A 51 -10.14 -13.77 -5.10
C ASN A 51 -8.63 -14.00 -5.20
N HIS A 52 -8.25 -14.93 -6.10
CA HIS A 52 -6.86 -15.28 -6.40
C HIS A 52 -6.10 -15.80 -5.17
N ASN A 53 -6.78 -16.55 -4.31
CA ASN A 53 -6.19 -17.11 -3.10
C ASN A 53 -5.82 -18.59 -3.32
N PRO A 54 -4.53 -18.94 -3.45
CA PRO A 54 -4.12 -20.31 -3.75
C PRO A 54 -4.42 -21.28 -2.61
N VAL A 55 -4.39 -20.84 -1.35
CA VAL A 55 -4.76 -21.70 -0.21
C VAL A 55 -6.24 -22.08 -0.31
N ARG A 56 -7.11 -21.09 -0.51
CA ARG A 56 -8.55 -21.34 -0.65
C ARG A 56 -8.87 -22.14 -1.91
N MET A 57 -8.13 -21.92 -2.99
CA MET A 57 -8.26 -22.67 -4.22
C MET A 57 -7.95 -24.15 -4.02
N LEU A 58 -6.83 -24.48 -3.37
CA LEU A 58 -6.47 -25.88 -3.08
C LEU A 58 -7.49 -26.56 -2.16
N GLN A 59 -8.06 -25.82 -1.19
CA GLN A 59 -9.13 -26.32 -0.31
C GLN A 59 -10.43 -26.63 -1.05
N LEU A 60 -10.73 -25.90 -2.13
CA LEU A 60 -11.97 -26.05 -2.92
C LEU A 60 -11.80 -26.86 -4.20
N SER A 61 -10.57 -27.27 -4.52
CA SER A 61 -10.28 -28.04 -5.72
C SER A 61 -10.93 -29.42 -5.65
N ARG A 62 -11.44 -29.90 -6.79
CA ARG A 62 -11.99 -31.26 -6.87
C ARG A 62 -10.85 -32.28 -6.79
N GLN A 63 -11.03 -33.34 -5.99
CA GLN A 63 -10.04 -34.41 -5.84
C GLN A 63 -9.61 -34.99 -7.20
N SER A 64 -10.56 -35.28 -8.09
CA SER A 64 -10.29 -35.80 -9.44
C SER A 64 -9.43 -34.87 -10.29
N ARG A 65 -9.57 -33.55 -10.14
CA ARG A 65 -8.74 -32.57 -10.87
C ARG A 65 -7.30 -32.58 -10.36
N LEU A 66 -7.09 -32.71 -9.06
CA LEU A 66 -5.75 -32.83 -8.47
C LEU A 66 -5.08 -34.14 -8.90
N GLU A 67 -5.83 -35.24 -8.97
CA GLU A 67 -5.34 -36.53 -9.48
C GLU A 67 -4.99 -36.46 -10.97
N GLU A 68 -5.81 -35.82 -11.80
CA GLU A 68 -5.51 -35.56 -13.22
C GLU A 68 -4.20 -34.78 -13.39
N LEU A 69 -4.05 -33.65 -12.68
CA LEU A 69 -2.84 -32.83 -12.74
C LEU A 69 -1.60 -33.55 -12.19
N SER A 70 -1.78 -34.49 -11.27
CA SER A 70 -0.68 -35.33 -10.78
C SER A 70 -0.11 -36.29 -11.83
N GLN A 71 -0.83 -36.50 -12.94
CA GLN A 71 -0.39 -37.33 -14.08
C GLN A 71 -0.05 -36.49 -15.33
N ASP A 72 -0.36 -35.19 -15.35
CA ASP A 72 -0.04 -34.30 -16.45
C ASP A 72 1.44 -33.90 -16.45
N LYS A 73 2.21 -34.52 -17.34
CA LYS A 73 3.66 -34.26 -17.50
C LYS A 73 3.98 -32.81 -17.85
N THR A 74 3.10 -32.11 -18.55
CA THR A 74 3.31 -30.70 -18.92
C THR A 74 3.18 -29.82 -17.70
N PHE A 75 2.10 -30.01 -16.94
CA PHE A 75 1.87 -29.29 -15.69
C PHE A 75 2.97 -29.56 -14.66
N LEU A 76 3.37 -30.82 -14.46
CA LEU A 76 4.42 -31.18 -13.51
C LEU A 76 5.78 -30.58 -13.87
N ARG A 77 6.10 -30.45 -15.16
CA ARG A 77 7.32 -29.78 -15.61
C ARG A 77 7.28 -28.28 -15.32
N GLU A 78 6.14 -27.62 -15.54
CA GLU A 78 5.97 -26.20 -15.20
C GLU A 78 6.02 -26.00 -13.68
N LEU A 79 5.35 -26.84 -12.89
CA LEU A 79 5.41 -26.85 -11.43
C LEU A 79 6.86 -26.94 -10.94
N LYS A 80 7.63 -27.89 -11.48
CA LYS A 80 9.04 -28.05 -11.12
C LYS A 80 9.85 -26.79 -11.45
N GLN A 81 9.69 -26.22 -12.65
CA GLN A 81 10.43 -25.01 -13.04
C GLN A 81 10.12 -23.81 -12.12
N VAL A 82 8.84 -23.60 -11.79
CA VAL A 82 8.41 -22.53 -10.88
C VAL A 82 8.94 -22.77 -9.47
N PHE A 83 8.90 -24.02 -8.99
CA PHE A 83 9.40 -24.36 -7.67
C PHE A 83 10.94 -24.25 -7.58
N ASP A 84 11.67 -24.71 -8.59
CA ASP A 84 13.13 -24.52 -8.68
C ASP A 84 13.48 -23.01 -8.63
N ALA A 85 12.69 -22.15 -9.28
CA ALA A 85 12.87 -20.70 -9.23
C ALA A 85 12.56 -20.11 -7.85
N PHE A 86 11.54 -20.63 -7.15
CA PHE A 86 11.21 -20.27 -5.78
C PHE A 86 12.35 -20.65 -4.81
N GLU A 87 12.86 -21.88 -4.89
CA GLU A 87 14.00 -22.34 -4.08
C GLU A 87 15.26 -21.54 -4.39
N LYS A 88 15.53 -21.25 -5.67
CA LYS A 88 16.65 -20.39 -6.08
C LYS A 88 16.53 -18.99 -5.50
N TYR A 89 15.33 -18.40 -5.52
CA TYR A 89 15.08 -17.13 -4.85
C TYR A 89 15.42 -17.25 -3.36
N LEU A 90 14.78 -18.15 -2.61
CA LEU A 90 15.00 -18.28 -1.17
C LEU A 90 16.47 -18.58 -0.80
N GLY A 91 17.19 -19.35 -1.62
CA GLY A 91 18.56 -19.79 -1.37
C GLY A 91 19.66 -18.85 -1.87
N ARG A 92 19.33 -17.76 -2.58
CA ARG A 92 20.32 -16.80 -3.11
C ARG A 92 21.12 -16.17 -1.97
N LYS A 93 22.46 -16.10 -2.10
CA LYS A 93 23.37 -15.58 -1.06
C LYS A 93 24.16 -14.33 -1.48
N ASP A 94 24.24 -14.06 -2.77
CA ASP A 94 24.84 -12.87 -3.39
C ASP A 94 23.83 -11.70 -3.44
N THR A 95 23.21 -11.40 -2.30
CA THR A 95 22.17 -10.38 -2.17
C THR A 95 22.69 -9.13 -1.49
N TYR A 96 22.03 -7.98 -1.67
CA TYR A 96 22.40 -6.72 -1.01
C TYR A 96 22.38 -6.83 0.53
N GLY A 97 21.50 -7.65 1.11
CA GLY A 97 21.42 -7.86 2.55
C GLY A 97 22.56 -8.71 3.12
N LYS A 98 23.19 -9.55 2.29
CA LYS A 98 24.34 -10.39 2.67
C LYS A 98 25.68 -9.82 2.22
N THR A 99 25.67 -8.88 1.27
CA THR A 99 26.87 -8.27 0.68
C THR A 99 26.78 -6.75 0.71
N GLY A 100 27.89 -6.05 0.94
CA GLY A 100 27.90 -4.58 0.94
C GLY A 100 27.46 -3.96 2.27
N ALA A 101 26.75 -2.83 2.23
CA ALA A 101 26.50 -2.02 3.43
C ALA A 101 25.52 -2.67 4.42
N ALA A 102 24.47 -3.34 3.91
CA ALA A 102 23.42 -3.88 4.77
C ALA A 102 23.87 -5.07 5.63
N SER A 103 24.96 -5.76 5.28
CA SER A 103 25.53 -6.82 6.11
C SER A 103 26.06 -6.32 7.46
N ALA A 104 26.16 -5.00 7.66
CA ALA A 104 26.46 -4.39 8.95
C ALA A 104 25.34 -4.59 9.98
N ILE A 105 24.09 -4.80 9.54
CA ILE A 105 22.94 -5.04 10.41
C ILE A 105 22.86 -6.52 10.73
N LYS A 106 23.31 -6.89 11.93
CA LYS A 106 23.44 -8.30 12.34
C LYS A 106 22.11 -8.88 12.79
N ASN A 107 21.37 -8.16 13.62
CA ASN A 107 20.06 -8.58 14.08
C ASN A 107 18.93 -7.91 13.28
N PRO A 108 17.69 -8.42 13.36
CA PRO A 108 16.62 -7.94 12.49
C PRO A 108 16.29 -6.45 12.66
N ILE A 109 15.81 -5.83 11.60
CA ILE A 109 15.01 -4.61 11.65
C ILE A 109 13.56 -5.02 11.92
N ALA A 110 12.94 -4.47 12.95
CA ALA A 110 11.52 -4.69 13.25
C ALA A 110 10.67 -3.52 12.73
N TYR A 111 9.85 -3.79 11.72
CA TYR A 111 9.01 -2.80 11.04
C TYR A 111 7.55 -2.92 11.50
N PHE A 112 7.03 -1.86 12.12
CA PHE A 112 5.68 -1.85 12.68
C PHE A 112 4.75 -1.04 11.80
N SER A 113 3.62 -1.64 11.41
CA SER A 113 2.56 -0.92 10.70
C SER A 113 1.18 -1.42 11.10
N ALA A 114 0.21 -0.51 11.13
CA ALA A 114 -1.17 -0.84 11.41
C ALA A 114 -1.81 -1.62 10.25
N GLU A 115 -1.34 -1.48 9.02
CA GLU A 115 -1.94 -2.11 7.84
C GLU A 115 -0.93 -2.64 6.83
N PHE A 116 -1.30 -3.69 6.10
CA PHE A 116 -0.50 -4.30 5.04
C PHE A 116 -1.37 -4.74 3.84
N GLY A 117 -1.21 -4.06 2.70
CA GLY A 117 -1.88 -4.36 1.44
C GLY A 117 -1.06 -5.23 0.48
N PHE A 118 -0.77 -6.47 0.85
CA PHE A 118 0.09 -7.36 0.06
C PHE A 118 -0.53 -7.83 -1.27
N HIS A 119 -1.81 -8.21 -1.21
CA HIS A 119 -2.57 -8.82 -2.30
C HIS A 119 -4.06 -8.78 -1.97
N GLU A 120 -4.94 -8.79 -2.97
CA GLU A 120 -6.40 -8.79 -2.78
C GLU A 120 -6.92 -9.99 -1.98
N SER A 121 -6.18 -11.11 -1.96
CA SER A 121 -6.50 -12.28 -1.15
C SER A 121 -6.28 -12.07 0.35
N ILE A 122 -5.64 -10.96 0.76
CA ILE A 122 -5.39 -10.57 2.16
C ILE A 122 -5.87 -9.12 2.35
N PRO A 123 -7.17 -8.90 2.60
CA PRO A 123 -7.76 -7.57 2.75
C PRO A 123 -7.43 -6.92 4.11
N ASN A 124 -6.15 -6.79 4.45
CA ASN A 124 -5.66 -6.22 5.72
C ASN A 124 -5.12 -4.78 5.55
N TYR A 125 -5.77 -3.99 4.70
CA TYR A 125 -5.39 -2.61 4.39
C TYR A 125 -6.57 -1.76 3.91
N SER A 126 -6.38 -0.44 3.98
CA SER A 126 -7.35 0.58 3.59
C SER A 126 -6.87 1.46 2.43
N GLY A 127 -5.56 1.69 2.30
CA GLY A 127 -5.06 2.71 1.37
C GLY A 127 -3.57 2.66 1.07
N GLY A 128 -3.02 3.84 0.72
CA GLY A 128 -1.64 3.99 0.24
C GLY A 128 -0.57 3.60 1.26
N LEU A 129 -0.82 3.83 2.55
CA LEU A 129 0.10 3.47 3.63
C LEU A 129 0.31 1.95 3.70
N GLY A 130 -0.77 1.16 3.72
CA GLY A 130 -0.68 -0.30 3.73
C GLY A 130 -0.07 -0.89 2.45
N ILE A 131 -0.33 -0.28 1.29
CA ILE A 131 0.32 -0.66 0.03
C ILE A 131 1.84 -0.41 0.10
N LEU A 132 2.26 0.76 0.59
CA LEU A 132 3.67 1.09 0.74
C LEU A 132 4.37 0.16 1.73
N ALA A 133 3.74 -0.12 2.89
CA ALA A 133 4.26 -1.07 3.88
C ALA A 133 4.51 -2.45 3.27
N SER A 134 3.62 -2.88 2.37
CA SER A 134 3.74 -4.16 1.68
C SER A 134 4.83 -4.16 0.60
N ASP A 135 4.92 -3.10 -0.20
CA ASP A 135 5.98 -2.96 -1.21
C ASP A 135 7.37 -2.79 -0.57
N HIS A 136 7.45 -2.15 0.60
CA HIS A 136 8.64 -2.12 1.46
C HIS A 136 9.02 -3.54 1.89
N CYS A 137 8.08 -4.33 2.43
CA CYS A 137 8.31 -5.71 2.85
C CYS A 137 8.77 -6.61 1.69
N LYS A 138 8.16 -6.49 0.51
CA LYS A 138 8.57 -7.23 -0.69
C LYS A 138 9.99 -6.87 -1.11
N SER A 139 10.35 -5.59 -1.07
CA SER A 139 11.71 -5.15 -1.43
C SER A 139 12.75 -5.53 -0.37
N ALA A 140 12.39 -5.48 0.92
CA ALA A 140 13.25 -5.99 1.99
C ALA A 140 13.51 -7.50 1.81
N SER A 141 12.50 -8.25 1.36
CA SER A 141 12.66 -9.65 0.97
C SER A 141 13.58 -9.82 -0.24
N ASP A 142 13.35 -9.08 -1.33
CA ASP A 142 14.16 -9.16 -2.55
C ASP A 142 15.63 -8.84 -2.30
N LEU A 143 15.87 -7.80 -1.49
CA LEU A 143 17.20 -7.39 -1.04
C LEU A 143 17.77 -8.31 0.04
N ASP A 144 16.99 -9.25 0.59
CA ASP A 144 17.40 -10.21 1.63
C ASP A 144 17.94 -9.54 2.92
N LEU A 145 17.27 -8.47 3.33
CA LEU A 145 17.56 -7.79 4.59
C LEU A 145 17.18 -8.67 5.79
N ASN A 146 17.94 -8.55 6.88
CA ASN A 146 17.52 -9.12 8.16
C ASN A 146 16.33 -8.31 8.70
N PHE A 147 15.11 -8.77 8.43
CA PHE A 147 13.91 -7.94 8.55
C PHE A 147 12.72 -8.77 9.02
N VAL A 148 11.94 -8.19 9.92
CA VAL A 148 10.67 -8.73 10.41
C VAL A 148 9.65 -7.61 10.47
N ALA A 149 8.40 -7.90 10.13
CA ALA A 149 7.32 -6.94 10.24
C ALA A 149 6.29 -7.35 11.29
N ILE A 150 5.70 -6.38 11.97
CA ILE A 150 4.66 -6.57 12.99
C ILE A 150 3.41 -5.73 12.61
N GLY A 151 2.23 -6.32 12.74
CA GLY A 151 0.94 -5.64 12.54
C GLY A 151 -0.21 -6.28 13.28
N LEU A 152 -1.43 -5.82 12.99
CA LEU A 152 -2.67 -6.41 13.47
C LEU A 152 -3.36 -7.21 12.36
N LEU A 153 -4.09 -8.27 12.73
CA LEU A 153 -4.89 -9.09 11.81
C LEU A 153 -6.37 -8.77 11.96
N TYR A 154 -6.96 -8.06 10.99
CA TYR A 154 -8.35 -7.60 11.12
C TYR A 154 -9.37 -8.61 10.59
N ARG A 155 -10.32 -9.03 11.44
CA ARG A 155 -11.37 -10.01 11.09
C ARG A 155 -12.22 -9.58 9.91
N HIS A 156 -12.59 -8.31 9.83
CA HIS A 156 -13.41 -7.77 8.72
C HIS A 156 -12.58 -7.07 7.65
N GLY A 157 -11.27 -6.92 7.85
CA GLY A 157 -10.42 -6.12 6.97
C GLY A 157 -10.82 -4.64 7.01
N TYR A 158 -10.81 -3.98 5.84
CA TYR A 158 -11.42 -2.66 5.67
C TYR A 158 -12.91 -2.78 5.36
N PHE A 159 -13.30 -2.89 4.09
CA PHE A 159 -14.63 -3.31 3.64
C PHE A 159 -14.64 -3.58 2.13
N ARG A 160 -15.62 -4.35 1.68
CA ARG A 160 -16.00 -4.45 0.26
C ARG A 160 -16.97 -3.33 -0.08
N GLN A 161 -16.63 -2.54 -1.08
CA GLN A 161 -17.51 -1.49 -1.57
C GLN A 161 -18.57 -2.09 -2.48
N GLN A 162 -19.82 -1.69 -2.31
CA GLN A 162 -20.85 -1.88 -3.33
C GLN A 162 -21.45 -0.53 -3.68
N ILE A 163 -21.76 -0.33 -4.96
CA ILE A 163 -22.48 0.86 -5.41
C ILE A 163 -23.88 0.44 -5.84
N ASP A 164 -24.91 1.07 -5.28
CA ASP A 164 -26.31 0.78 -5.60
C ASP A 164 -26.77 1.47 -6.91
N LYS A 165 -28.08 1.47 -7.18
CA LYS A 165 -28.62 2.07 -8.42
C LYS A 165 -28.51 3.59 -8.41
N GLU A 166 -28.62 4.20 -7.24
CA GLU A 166 -28.61 5.63 -6.96
C GLU A 166 -27.18 6.20 -6.82
N GLY A 167 -26.17 5.33 -6.84
CA GLY A 167 -24.75 5.68 -6.73
C GLY A 167 -24.24 5.78 -5.30
N PHE A 168 -25.02 5.36 -4.29
CA PHE A 168 -24.54 5.34 -2.92
C PHE A 168 -23.54 4.21 -2.70
N GLN A 169 -22.51 4.52 -1.93
CA GLN A 169 -21.53 3.55 -1.48
C GLN A 169 -22.06 2.82 -0.23
N GLU A 170 -22.18 1.51 -0.33
CA GLU A 170 -22.39 0.60 0.80
C GLU A 170 -21.09 -0.10 1.19
N ALA A 171 -20.85 -0.22 2.51
CA ALA A 171 -19.70 -0.91 3.07
C ALA A 171 -20.11 -2.30 3.56
N ILE A 172 -19.61 -3.35 2.91
CA ILE A 172 -19.90 -4.75 3.23
C ILE A 172 -18.71 -5.36 4.00
N ASN A 173 -18.99 -5.84 5.22
CA ASN A 173 -17.98 -6.51 6.05
C ASN A 173 -17.59 -7.87 5.48
N LEU A 174 -16.27 -8.15 5.42
CA LEU A 174 -15.75 -9.36 4.76
C LEU A 174 -15.78 -10.62 5.63
N ASN A 175 -15.89 -10.47 6.96
CA ASN A 175 -15.85 -11.55 7.99
C ASN A 175 -14.96 -12.75 7.58
N GLN A 176 -13.65 -12.51 7.56
CA GLN A 176 -12.66 -13.42 7.03
C GLN A 176 -12.53 -14.69 7.87
N ASN A 177 -12.39 -15.85 7.22
CA ASN A 177 -11.89 -17.04 7.90
C ASN A 177 -10.37 -17.13 7.70
N PHE A 178 -9.61 -16.90 8.77
CA PHE A 178 -8.14 -16.89 8.74
C PHE A 178 -7.53 -18.22 8.29
N HIS A 179 -8.22 -19.35 8.45
CA HIS A 179 -7.76 -20.65 7.93
C HIS A 179 -7.82 -20.77 6.40
N HIS A 180 -8.43 -19.80 5.71
CA HIS A 180 -8.43 -19.72 4.25
C HIS A 180 -7.32 -18.80 3.73
N LEU A 181 -6.64 -18.04 4.60
CA LEU A 181 -5.61 -17.10 4.21
C LEU A 181 -4.24 -17.79 4.15
N PRO A 182 -3.26 -17.24 3.40
CA PRO A 182 -1.89 -17.76 3.34
C PRO A 182 -1.07 -17.41 4.59
N ILE A 183 -1.66 -17.62 5.77
CA ILE A 183 -1.04 -17.38 7.07
C ILE A 183 -1.03 -18.67 7.88
N ARG A 184 -0.05 -18.80 8.78
CA ARG A 184 0.06 -19.92 9.69
C ARG A 184 -0.02 -19.43 11.11
N GLU A 185 -0.72 -20.19 11.94
CA GLU A 185 -0.69 -19.95 13.37
C GLU A 185 0.72 -20.23 13.92
N VAL A 186 1.25 -19.31 14.72
CA VAL A 186 2.53 -19.52 15.39
C VAL A 186 2.32 -20.42 16.60
N ARG A 187 3.05 -21.54 16.65
CA ARG A 187 2.94 -22.56 17.70
C ARG A 187 4.32 -22.90 18.26
N ARG A 188 4.35 -23.36 19.51
CA ARG A 188 5.50 -23.99 20.16
C ARG A 188 5.10 -25.43 20.51
N GLY A 189 5.53 -26.38 19.69
CA GLY A 189 4.98 -27.74 19.72
C GLY A 189 3.48 -27.72 19.42
N ASP A 190 2.68 -28.35 20.28
CA ASP A 190 1.22 -28.40 20.13
C ASP A 190 0.51 -27.16 20.69
N THR A 191 1.20 -26.22 21.34
CA THR A 191 0.59 -25.06 21.98
C THR A 191 0.64 -23.83 21.09
N THR A 192 -0.52 -23.18 20.92
CA THR A 192 -0.64 -21.85 20.30
C THR A 192 0.13 -20.82 21.11
N LEU A 193 0.94 -19.99 20.46
CA LEU A 193 1.60 -18.88 21.14
C LEU A 193 0.65 -17.69 21.30
N LEU A 194 0.45 -17.29 22.56
CA LEU A 194 -0.29 -16.10 22.97
C LEU A 194 0.65 -15.12 23.67
N ILE A 195 0.52 -13.84 23.37
CA ILE A 195 1.01 -12.77 24.22
C ILE A 195 -0.10 -12.28 25.14
N SER A 196 0.27 -11.66 26.25
CA SER A 196 -0.65 -11.02 27.18
C SER A 196 -0.24 -9.55 27.35
N VAL A 197 -1.19 -8.65 27.20
CA VAL A 197 -0.99 -7.20 27.28
C VAL A 197 -1.91 -6.65 28.37
N PRO A 198 -1.38 -5.99 29.41
CA PRO A 198 -2.22 -5.33 30.40
C PRO A 198 -2.92 -4.14 29.75
N ILE A 199 -4.26 -4.14 29.80
CA ILE A 199 -5.10 -3.03 29.37
C ILE A 199 -6.06 -2.73 30.52
N LEU A 200 -5.90 -1.57 31.15
CA LEU A 200 -6.62 -1.20 32.37
C LEU A 200 -6.42 -2.24 33.49
N ASP A 201 -7.50 -2.84 33.98
CA ASP A 201 -7.55 -3.80 35.08
C ASP A 201 -7.53 -5.26 34.62
N ARG A 202 -7.33 -5.52 33.32
CA ARG A 202 -7.39 -6.86 32.72
C ARG A 202 -6.21 -7.17 31.81
N GLN A 203 -6.02 -8.46 31.56
CA GLN A 203 -5.08 -8.97 30.58
C GLN A 203 -5.80 -9.25 29.27
N VAL A 204 -5.36 -8.61 28.20
CA VAL A 204 -5.83 -8.89 26.84
C VAL A 204 -4.82 -9.80 26.15
N PHE A 205 -5.30 -10.93 25.68
CA PHE A 205 -4.48 -11.93 24.99
C PHE A 205 -4.48 -11.66 23.49
N ALA A 206 -3.35 -11.85 22.82
CA ALA A 206 -3.31 -11.85 21.37
C ALA A 206 -2.56 -13.07 20.85
N LYS A 207 -3.18 -13.73 19.88
CA LYS A 207 -2.61 -14.84 19.14
C LYS A 207 -1.73 -14.32 18.01
N LEU A 208 -0.67 -15.06 17.71
CA LEU A 208 0.27 -14.72 16.65
C LEU A 208 -0.01 -15.54 15.39
N TRP A 209 -0.08 -14.84 14.26
CA TRP A 209 -0.12 -15.43 12.93
C TRP A 209 1.12 -15.00 12.14
N GLU A 210 1.75 -15.94 11.44
CA GLU A 210 2.88 -15.68 10.54
C GLU A 210 2.42 -15.69 9.07
N LEU A 211 2.79 -14.64 8.35
CA LEU A 211 2.71 -14.52 6.90
C LEU A 211 4.13 -14.46 6.33
N ARG A 212 4.49 -15.41 5.47
CA ARG A 212 5.81 -15.42 4.80
C ARG A 212 5.75 -14.57 3.54
N VAL A 213 6.66 -13.61 3.42
CA VAL A 213 6.78 -12.72 2.27
C VAL A 213 8.16 -12.91 1.67
N GLY A 214 8.27 -13.84 0.73
CA GLY A 214 9.55 -14.28 0.21
C GLY A 214 10.44 -14.80 1.34
N ARG A 215 11.50 -14.05 1.67
CA ARG A 215 12.51 -14.39 2.68
C ARG A 215 12.17 -13.90 4.09
N ILE A 216 11.25 -12.93 4.23
CA ILE A 216 10.94 -12.31 5.53
C ILE A 216 9.64 -12.87 6.14
N SER A 217 9.47 -12.65 7.44
CA SER A 217 8.22 -12.95 8.16
C SER A 217 7.51 -11.67 8.58
N VAL A 218 6.19 -11.66 8.39
CA VAL A 218 5.27 -10.66 8.95
C VAL A 218 4.44 -11.37 10.03
N TYR A 219 4.48 -10.87 11.26
CA TYR A 219 3.66 -11.37 12.36
C TYR A 219 2.46 -10.46 12.57
N LEU A 220 1.27 -11.04 12.60
CA LEU A 220 0.01 -10.34 12.76
C LEU A 220 -0.67 -10.79 14.06
N LEU A 221 -1.04 -9.82 14.89
CA LEU A 221 -1.65 -10.04 16.19
C LEU A 221 -3.18 -10.05 16.08
N ASP A 222 -3.79 -11.01 16.76
CA ASP A 222 -5.23 -11.26 16.72
C ASP A 222 -5.80 -11.41 18.14
N THR A 223 -6.69 -10.51 18.55
CA THR A 223 -7.34 -10.56 19.87
C THR A 223 -8.66 -11.34 19.87
N ASP A 224 -9.11 -11.88 18.74
CA ASP A 224 -10.31 -12.74 18.67
C ASP A 224 -9.99 -14.15 19.20
N THR A 225 -9.74 -14.23 20.51
CA THR A 225 -9.41 -15.46 21.22
C THR A 225 -10.42 -15.77 22.33
N PRO A 226 -10.63 -17.06 22.66
CA PRO A 226 -11.55 -17.46 23.73
C PRO A 226 -11.26 -16.86 25.10
N GLU A 227 -9.99 -16.56 25.40
CA GLU A 227 -9.50 -15.99 26.66
C GLU A 227 -9.97 -14.55 26.89
N ASN A 228 -10.30 -13.83 25.81
CA ASN A 228 -10.72 -12.44 25.86
C ASN A 228 -12.23 -12.27 26.03
N SER A 229 -12.61 -11.15 26.65
CA SER A 229 -13.99 -10.67 26.70
C SER A 229 -14.51 -10.37 25.29
N ALA A 230 -15.85 -10.34 25.11
CA ALA A 230 -16.44 -9.99 23.82
C ALA A 230 -16.00 -8.61 23.31
N GLU A 231 -15.74 -7.65 24.22
CA GLU A 231 -15.28 -6.31 23.87
C GLU A 231 -13.82 -6.31 23.41
N ASP A 232 -12.93 -7.06 24.08
CA ASP A 232 -11.50 -7.10 23.72
C ASP A 232 -11.23 -7.86 22.41
N ARG A 233 -12.09 -8.83 22.07
CA ARG A 233 -12.05 -9.47 20.74
C ARG A 233 -12.30 -8.50 19.60
N LEU A 234 -13.00 -7.40 19.85
CA LEU A 234 -13.27 -6.37 18.84
C LEU A 234 -12.06 -5.49 18.54
N ILE A 235 -10.98 -5.55 19.33
CA ILE A 235 -9.75 -4.76 19.07
C ILE A 235 -9.20 -5.06 17.68
N THR A 236 -9.21 -6.34 17.26
CA THR A 236 -8.79 -6.75 15.90
C THR A 236 -9.99 -7.07 14.99
N ALA A 237 -11.17 -6.50 15.24
CA ALA A 237 -12.32 -6.70 14.35
C ALA A 237 -12.20 -5.89 13.04
N GLU A 238 -11.99 -4.57 13.15
CA GLU A 238 -12.05 -3.64 12.01
C GLU A 238 -10.82 -2.72 11.93
N LEU A 239 -10.26 -2.58 10.73
CA LEU A 239 -9.18 -1.63 10.45
C LEU A 239 -9.72 -0.20 10.47
N TYR A 240 -9.13 0.66 11.31
CA TYR A 240 -9.58 2.05 11.54
C TYR A 240 -11.05 2.16 11.99
N GLY A 241 -11.59 1.08 12.59
CA GLY A 241 -12.93 1.05 13.17
C GLY A 241 -12.97 1.56 14.61
N GLY A 242 -14.18 1.57 15.19
CA GLY A 242 -14.39 1.94 16.59
C GLY A 242 -14.27 3.43 16.91
N ASP A 243 -14.33 3.78 18.18
CA ASP A 243 -14.15 5.15 18.69
C ASP A 243 -12.68 5.39 19.11
N LEU A 244 -12.41 6.55 19.72
CA LEU A 244 -11.05 6.86 20.22
C LEU A 244 -10.56 5.84 21.24
N GLU A 245 -11.44 5.25 22.04
CA GLU A 245 -11.04 4.27 23.04
C GLU A 245 -10.64 2.94 22.37
N MET A 246 -11.35 2.51 21.33
CA MET A 246 -10.94 1.38 20.50
C MET A 246 -9.59 1.65 19.82
N ARG A 247 -9.38 2.85 19.28
CA ARG A 247 -8.10 3.26 18.67
C ARG A 247 -6.94 3.15 19.67
N MET A 248 -7.11 3.65 20.89
CA MET A 248 -6.10 3.51 21.95
C MET A 248 -5.75 2.04 22.22
N ARG A 249 -6.75 1.16 22.32
CA ARG A 249 -6.53 -0.27 22.55
C ARG A 249 -5.82 -0.95 21.37
N GLN A 250 -6.18 -0.60 20.13
CA GLN A 250 -5.50 -1.07 18.93
C GLN A 250 -4.02 -0.67 18.92
N GLU A 251 -3.72 0.58 19.22
CA GLU A 251 -2.33 1.08 19.26
C GLU A 251 -1.52 0.46 20.40
N ILE A 252 -2.15 0.17 21.55
CA ILE A 252 -1.52 -0.57 22.65
C ILE A 252 -1.18 -2.00 22.19
N ILE A 253 -2.10 -2.74 21.57
CA ILE A 253 -1.81 -4.09 21.07
C ILE A 253 -0.74 -4.05 19.98
N LEU A 254 -0.78 -3.09 19.05
CA LEU A 254 0.22 -2.96 17.99
C LEU A 254 1.61 -2.64 18.56
N GLY A 255 1.72 -1.62 19.41
CA GLY A 255 2.99 -1.15 19.94
C GLY A 255 3.54 -2.05 21.05
N ILE A 256 2.81 -2.14 22.17
CA ILE A 256 3.22 -2.91 23.35
C ILE A 256 3.14 -4.41 23.05
N GLY A 257 2.02 -4.87 22.50
CA GLY A 257 1.83 -6.28 22.14
C GLY A 257 2.85 -6.73 21.10
N GLY A 258 3.15 -5.90 20.09
CA GLY A 258 4.17 -6.22 19.09
C GLY A 258 5.59 -6.38 19.66
N VAL A 259 5.99 -5.57 20.64
CA VAL A 259 7.28 -5.74 21.34
C VAL A 259 7.29 -7.06 22.15
N LYS A 260 6.19 -7.38 22.83
CA LYS A 260 6.05 -8.67 23.55
C LYS A 260 6.08 -9.86 22.61
N ALA A 261 5.49 -9.73 21.42
CA ALA A 261 5.50 -10.77 20.38
C ALA A 261 6.92 -11.10 19.94
N LEU A 262 7.74 -10.07 19.65
CA LEU A 262 9.17 -10.25 19.34
C LEU A 262 9.90 -10.99 20.46
N GLY A 263 9.63 -10.64 21.72
CA GLY A 263 10.21 -11.29 22.89
C GLY A 263 9.90 -12.79 22.97
N ILE A 264 8.63 -13.20 22.85
CA ILE A 264 8.25 -14.63 22.92
C ILE A 264 8.73 -15.45 21.72
N LEU A 265 8.92 -14.79 20.57
CA LEU A 265 9.51 -15.38 19.36
C LEU A 265 11.05 -15.51 19.46
N GLY A 266 11.68 -14.90 20.47
CA GLY A 266 13.13 -14.87 20.61
C GLY A 266 13.82 -13.95 19.60
N ILE A 267 13.08 -13.04 18.97
CA ILE A 267 13.60 -12.09 17.98
C ILE A 267 14.10 -10.86 18.72
N LYS A 268 15.38 -10.51 18.51
CA LYS A 268 16.03 -9.36 19.15
C LYS A 268 16.44 -8.33 18.09
N PRO A 269 15.61 -7.32 17.78
CA PRO A 269 15.93 -6.37 16.72
C PRO A 269 17.01 -5.36 17.13
N ASP A 270 17.85 -4.96 16.18
CA ASP A 270 18.79 -3.83 16.35
C ASP A 270 18.10 -2.49 16.06
N VAL A 271 17.04 -2.51 15.26
CA VAL A 271 16.33 -1.31 14.80
C VAL A 271 14.83 -1.53 14.90
N PHE A 272 14.10 -0.50 15.34
CA PHE A 272 12.65 -0.49 15.39
C PHE A 272 12.13 0.66 14.52
N HIS A 273 11.34 0.33 13.51
CA HIS A 273 10.78 1.31 12.59
C HIS A 273 9.27 1.45 12.79
N MET A 274 8.85 2.64 13.24
CA MET A 274 7.45 3.06 13.33
C MET A 274 6.98 3.63 11.98
N ASN A 275 6.10 2.91 11.27
CA ASN A 275 5.46 3.40 10.06
C ASN A 275 4.16 4.14 10.41
N GLU A 276 4.27 5.46 10.58
CA GLU A 276 3.27 6.35 11.18
C GLU A 276 3.09 6.18 12.70
N GLY A 277 2.48 7.18 13.35
CA GLY A 277 2.37 7.28 14.82
C GLY A 277 1.63 6.14 15.53
N HIS A 278 0.85 5.33 14.81
CA HIS A 278 0.02 4.24 15.36
C HIS A 278 0.76 3.21 16.24
N SER A 279 2.07 3.10 16.06
CA SER A 279 2.91 2.13 16.77
C SER A 279 3.80 2.76 17.83
N ALA A 280 3.66 4.06 18.12
CA ALA A 280 4.57 4.82 18.97
C ALA A 280 4.69 4.28 20.41
N PHE A 281 3.65 3.61 20.92
CA PHE A 281 3.69 2.93 22.22
C PHE A 281 4.74 1.81 22.30
N LEU A 282 5.26 1.30 21.17
CA LEU A 282 6.40 0.39 21.18
C LEU A 282 7.61 1.02 21.87
N GLY A 283 7.81 2.34 21.71
CA GLY A 283 8.91 3.05 22.35
C GLY A 283 8.77 3.03 23.88
N LEU A 284 7.56 3.26 24.39
CA LEU A 284 7.27 3.20 25.82
C LEU A 284 7.48 1.79 26.40
N GLU A 285 7.01 0.73 25.73
CA GLU A 285 7.27 -0.65 26.20
C GLU A 285 8.76 -0.99 26.22
N ARG A 286 9.53 -0.56 25.20
CA ARG A 286 10.98 -0.76 25.19
C ARG A 286 11.66 -0.04 26.34
N ILE A 287 11.23 1.18 26.70
CA ILE A 287 11.77 1.89 27.87
C ILE A 287 11.44 1.09 29.12
N ARG A 288 10.17 0.68 29.29
CA ARG A 288 9.71 -0.11 30.43
C ARG A 288 10.52 -1.39 30.62
N LEU A 289 10.82 -2.13 29.56
CA LEU A 289 11.67 -3.33 29.63
C LEU A 289 13.08 -3.00 30.15
N ASN A 290 13.70 -1.91 29.69
CA ASN A 290 15.01 -1.50 30.19
C ASN A 290 14.97 -1.02 31.65
N VAL A 291 13.92 -0.32 32.06
CA VAL A 291 13.73 0.11 33.46
C VAL A 291 13.48 -1.09 34.38
N VAL A 292 12.51 -1.94 34.04
CA VAL A 292 12.07 -3.04 34.90
C VAL A 292 13.06 -4.21 34.91
N GLU A 293 13.59 -4.61 33.75
CA GLU A 293 14.43 -5.81 33.63
C GLU A 293 15.92 -5.49 33.79
N LYS A 294 16.39 -4.39 33.18
CA LYS A 294 17.81 -3.98 33.27
C LYS A 294 18.10 -2.97 34.38
N LYS A 295 17.07 -2.51 35.11
CA LYS A 295 17.21 -1.59 36.25
C LYS A 295 17.89 -0.26 35.89
N LEU A 296 17.71 0.19 34.65
CA LEU A 296 18.12 1.54 34.24
C LEU A 296 17.12 2.58 34.78
N ASP A 297 17.58 3.79 35.05
CA ASP A 297 16.65 4.92 35.22
C ASP A 297 15.96 5.25 33.89
N PHE A 298 14.83 5.96 33.97
CA PHE A 298 14.01 6.30 32.80
C PHE A 298 14.79 7.02 31.70
N TYR A 299 15.65 7.98 32.06
CA TYR A 299 16.35 8.81 31.07
C TYR A 299 17.49 8.04 30.38
N SER A 300 18.19 7.17 31.12
CA SER A 300 19.15 6.23 30.53
C SER A 300 18.46 5.25 29.59
N ALA A 301 17.35 4.64 30.02
CA ALA A 301 16.55 3.74 29.18
C ALA A 301 16.01 4.45 27.93
N LEU A 302 15.56 5.70 28.06
CA LEU A 302 15.14 6.56 26.96
C LEU A 302 16.27 6.71 25.93
N GLN A 303 17.50 7.05 26.32
CA GLN A 303 18.62 7.22 25.38
C GLN A 303 18.90 5.95 24.57
N VAL A 304 18.88 4.78 25.21
CA VAL A 304 19.07 3.48 24.54
C VAL A 304 17.97 3.23 23.52
N VAL A 305 16.72 3.52 23.87
CA VAL A 305 15.56 3.25 23.03
C VAL A 305 15.51 4.17 21.82
N VAL A 306 15.66 5.48 22.03
CA VAL A 306 15.53 6.48 20.95
C VAL A 306 16.63 6.31 19.89
N ALA A 307 17.84 5.91 20.30
CA ALA A 307 18.97 5.68 19.42
C ALA A 307 18.68 4.60 18.35
N ALA A 308 17.84 3.62 18.66
CA ALA A 308 17.50 2.50 17.80
C ALA A 308 16.19 2.68 17.02
N ASN A 309 15.46 3.78 17.27
CA ASN A 309 14.14 4.01 16.69
C ASN A 309 14.20 4.89 15.44
N VAL A 310 13.47 4.46 14.42
CA VAL A 310 13.21 5.18 13.17
C VAL A 310 11.72 5.47 13.05
N PHE A 311 11.36 6.70 12.69
CA PHE A 311 9.97 7.11 12.50
C PHE A 311 9.75 7.68 11.09
N THR A 312 8.76 7.15 10.38
CA THR A 312 8.28 7.74 9.12
C THR A 312 6.92 8.38 9.32
N THR A 313 6.78 9.66 8.98
CA THR A 313 5.50 10.36 8.95
C THR A 313 4.96 10.46 7.53
N HIS A 314 3.66 10.20 7.33
CA HIS A 314 2.99 10.21 6.02
C HIS A 314 1.92 11.30 5.91
N THR A 315 1.56 11.91 7.03
CA THR A 315 0.40 12.78 7.13
C THR A 315 0.80 14.26 7.03
N PRO A 316 0.36 14.99 5.98
CA PRO A 316 0.79 16.38 5.76
C PRO A 316 -0.01 17.40 6.57
N VAL A 317 -0.96 16.96 7.42
CA VAL A 317 -1.86 17.83 8.20
C VAL A 317 -2.01 17.34 9.65
N PRO A 318 -2.09 18.23 10.66
CA PRO A 318 -2.19 17.82 12.07
C PRO A 318 -3.40 16.93 12.34
N ALA A 319 -4.56 17.29 11.77
CA ALA A 319 -5.84 16.63 11.99
C ALA A 319 -5.90 15.17 11.50
N GLY A 320 -4.91 14.72 10.71
CA GLY A 320 -4.82 13.33 10.27
C GLY A 320 -4.02 12.43 11.21
N ASN A 321 -3.46 12.96 12.31
CA ASN A 321 -2.65 12.21 13.26
C ASN A 321 -3.47 11.90 14.52
N ASP A 322 -3.37 10.66 15.02
CA ASP A 322 -4.08 10.24 16.22
C ASP A 322 -3.61 11.03 17.46
N SER A 323 -4.59 11.45 18.26
CA SER A 323 -4.36 12.14 19.53
C SER A 323 -5.39 11.73 20.57
N PHE A 324 -4.96 11.65 21.84
CA PHE A 324 -5.76 11.13 22.93
C PHE A 324 -5.95 12.16 24.05
N PRO A 325 -7.18 12.36 24.57
CA PRO A 325 -7.42 13.28 25.68
C PRO A 325 -6.64 12.88 26.96
N ARG A 326 -6.30 13.88 27.78
CA ARG A 326 -5.54 13.68 29.03
C ARG A 326 -6.14 12.64 29.96
N GLU A 327 -7.45 12.71 30.20
CA GLU A 327 -8.15 11.77 31.09
C GLU A 327 -8.11 10.33 30.57
N MET A 328 -8.13 10.15 29.25
CA MET A 328 -7.99 8.83 28.63
C MET A 328 -6.56 8.30 28.83
N MET A 329 -5.54 9.10 28.53
CA MET A 329 -4.15 8.71 28.77
C MET A 329 -3.88 8.41 30.26
N ARG A 330 -4.45 9.19 31.18
CA ARG A 330 -4.30 8.97 32.62
C ARG A 330 -4.89 7.63 33.05
N ARG A 331 -6.04 7.26 32.49
CA ARG A 331 -6.71 5.98 32.75
C ARG A 331 -5.87 4.79 32.28
N TYR A 332 -5.30 4.86 31.08
CA TYR A 332 -4.58 3.74 30.46
C TYR A 332 -3.09 3.67 30.87
N PHE A 333 -2.41 4.82 30.99
CA PHE A 333 -0.97 4.89 31.23
C PHE A 333 -0.59 5.42 32.62
N GLY A 334 -1.56 5.69 33.50
CA GLY A 334 -1.28 6.14 34.88
C GLY A 334 -0.53 5.10 35.71
N ALA A 335 -0.89 3.81 35.60
CA ALA A 335 -0.14 2.72 36.22
C ALA A 335 1.20 2.48 35.50
N PHE A 336 1.20 2.58 34.17
CA PHE A 336 2.39 2.41 33.34
C PHE A 336 3.49 3.45 33.70
N ALA A 337 3.12 4.70 33.97
CA ALA A 337 4.05 5.73 34.43
C ALA A 337 4.78 5.34 35.73
N LYS A 338 4.09 4.64 36.65
CA LYS A 338 4.70 4.13 37.88
C LYS A 338 5.71 3.03 37.60
N GLU A 339 5.47 2.17 36.62
CA GLU A 339 6.47 1.15 36.19
C GLU A 339 7.70 1.78 35.53
N LEU A 340 7.55 2.97 34.95
CA LEU A 340 8.63 3.77 34.40
C LEU A 340 9.39 4.61 35.44
N ASP A 341 8.93 4.61 36.70
CA ASP A 341 9.47 5.45 37.78
C ASP A 341 9.46 6.96 37.48
N ILE A 342 8.40 7.44 36.81
CA ILE A 342 8.19 8.87 36.52
C ILE A 342 6.75 9.32 36.85
N PRO A 343 6.52 10.60 37.16
CA PRO A 343 5.18 11.17 37.26
C PRO A 343 4.39 11.02 35.95
N PHE A 344 3.07 10.80 36.05
CA PHE A 344 2.22 10.73 34.86
C PHE A 344 2.29 12.00 34.00
N ASP A 345 2.39 13.17 34.62
CA ASP A 345 2.45 14.44 33.89
C ASP A 345 3.75 14.56 33.07
N GLU A 346 4.83 13.94 33.53
CA GLU A 346 6.08 13.83 32.78
C GLU A 346 5.91 12.91 31.57
N LEU A 347 5.30 11.73 31.74
CA LEU A 347 4.95 10.83 30.63
C LEU A 347 4.06 11.54 29.61
N PHE A 348 3.02 12.22 30.08
CA PHE A 348 2.06 12.91 29.24
C PHE A 348 2.72 14.00 28.39
N SER A 349 3.74 14.66 28.93
CA SER A 349 4.48 15.70 28.21
C SER A 349 5.10 15.18 26.91
N PHE A 350 5.46 13.88 26.81
CA PHE A 350 6.03 13.28 25.59
C PHE A 350 5.08 13.30 24.38
N GLY A 351 3.77 13.47 24.60
CA GLY A 351 2.80 13.65 23.52
C GLY A 351 2.46 15.11 23.21
N GLN A 352 3.11 16.09 23.83
CA GLN A 352 2.78 17.52 23.68
C GLN A 352 3.95 18.32 23.10
N THR A 353 3.70 19.34 22.26
CA THR A 353 4.75 20.25 21.78
C THR A 353 5.12 21.28 22.85
N ARG A 354 4.10 21.84 23.51
CA ARG A 354 4.22 22.85 24.58
C ARG A 354 3.50 22.38 25.82
N VAL A 355 3.79 23.03 26.95
CA VAL A 355 3.06 22.83 28.21
C VAL A 355 1.72 23.57 28.18
N ASP A 356 0.98 23.52 27.07
CA ASP A 356 -0.44 23.86 27.14
C ASP A 356 -1.13 22.66 27.81
N PRO A 357 -1.73 22.84 29.00
CA PRO A 357 -2.36 21.73 29.72
C PRO A 357 -3.55 21.13 28.97
N THR A 358 -4.10 21.85 27.98
CA THR A 358 -5.29 21.46 27.21
C THR A 358 -4.97 20.65 25.96
N ASP A 359 -3.71 20.63 25.51
CA ASP A 359 -3.31 19.88 24.32
C ASP A 359 -3.50 18.37 24.52
N PRO A 360 -4.16 17.66 23.58
CA PRO A 360 -4.25 16.21 23.63
C PRO A 360 -2.88 15.57 23.41
N PHE A 361 -2.73 14.32 23.86
CA PHE A 361 -1.51 13.54 23.67
C PHE A 361 -1.40 13.08 22.22
N SER A 362 -0.49 13.68 21.45
CA SER A 362 -0.25 13.33 20.05
C SER A 362 0.69 12.14 19.90
N MET A 363 0.25 11.13 19.15
CA MET A 363 1.05 9.94 18.86
C MET A 363 2.22 10.24 17.92
N THR A 364 2.09 11.24 17.04
CA THR A 364 3.20 11.70 16.19
C THR A 364 4.29 12.38 17.01
N ILE A 365 3.91 13.23 17.97
CA ILE A 365 4.88 13.87 18.86
C ILE A 365 5.59 12.82 19.72
N LEU A 366 4.84 11.83 20.23
CA LEU A 366 5.43 10.70 20.94
C LEU A 366 6.45 9.97 20.05
N ALA A 367 6.09 9.62 18.81
CA ALA A 367 6.99 8.93 17.89
C ALA A 367 8.26 9.73 17.57
N LEU A 368 8.12 11.04 17.35
CA LEU A 368 9.25 11.95 17.08
C LEU A 368 10.17 12.06 18.30
N ARG A 369 9.63 12.20 19.51
CA ARG A 369 10.43 12.28 20.74
C ARG A 369 11.08 10.96 21.11
N LEU A 370 10.47 9.85 20.72
CA LEU A 370 11.01 8.51 20.94
C LEU A 370 11.89 8.00 19.79
N SER A 371 12.29 8.85 18.83
CA SER A 371 13.13 8.44 17.69
C SER A 371 14.28 9.40 17.45
N ARG A 372 15.48 8.88 17.16
CA ARG A 372 16.61 9.70 16.69
C ARG A 372 16.63 9.90 15.19
N HIS A 373 15.92 9.05 14.46
CA HIS A 373 15.84 9.10 13.01
C HIS A 373 14.38 9.33 12.61
N ALA A 374 14.10 10.40 11.89
CA ALA A 374 12.76 10.69 11.38
C ALA A 374 12.81 11.13 9.91
N ASN A 375 11.81 10.74 9.11
CA ASN A 375 11.71 11.19 7.72
C ASN A 375 10.28 11.43 7.23
N GLY A 376 10.15 12.36 6.30
CA GLY A 376 9.02 12.47 5.38
C GLY A 376 9.19 11.60 4.13
N VAL A 377 8.14 11.50 3.33
CA VAL A 377 7.98 10.48 2.26
C VAL A 377 8.12 11.00 0.83
N SER A 378 8.47 12.27 0.71
CA SER A 378 8.94 12.96 -0.49
C SER A 378 9.80 14.15 -0.03
N LYS A 379 10.55 14.77 -0.94
CA LYS A 379 11.34 15.97 -0.59
C LYS A 379 10.47 17.10 -0.05
N LEU A 380 9.40 17.46 -0.78
CA LEU A 380 8.45 18.49 -0.34
C LEU A 380 7.81 18.13 1.00
N HIS A 381 7.41 16.86 1.19
CA HIS A 381 6.82 16.45 2.45
C HIS A 381 7.80 16.53 3.62
N GLY A 382 9.10 16.32 3.40
CA GLY A 382 10.12 16.56 4.41
C GLY A 382 10.12 18.02 4.89
N GLU A 383 10.00 18.98 3.96
CA GLU A 383 9.91 20.42 4.27
C GLU A 383 8.61 20.77 5.01
N VAL A 384 7.48 20.23 4.54
CA VAL A 384 6.17 20.39 5.20
C VAL A 384 6.21 19.82 6.61
N SER A 385 6.75 18.61 6.80
CA SER A 385 6.88 17.95 8.11
C SER A 385 7.77 18.72 9.07
N ARG A 386 8.91 19.26 8.62
CA ARG A 386 9.75 20.12 9.47
C ARG A 386 9.00 21.35 9.95
N SER A 387 8.23 21.98 9.06
CA SER A 387 7.45 23.17 9.38
C SER A 387 6.31 22.85 10.34
N LEU A 388 5.64 21.71 10.14
CA LEU A 388 4.52 21.22 10.94
C LEU A 388 4.94 20.88 12.37
N TRP A 389 6.10 20.23 12.52
CA TRP A 389 6.56 19.68 13.79
C TRP A 389 7.70 20.47 14.43
N LYS A 390 7.98 21.69 13.97
CA LYS A 390 9.06 22.54 14.50
C LYS A 390 8.97 22.75 16.01
N ASP A 391 7.76 22.84 16.55
CA ASP A 391 7.52 23.08 17.97
C ASP A 391 7.89 21.87 18.86
N VAL A 392 8.12 20.69 18.28
CA VAL A 392 8.71 19.54 19.01
C VAL A 392 10.16 19.84 19.43
N TRP A 393 10.87 20.64 18.65
CA TRP A 393 12.24 21.10 18.91
C TRP A 393 12.25 22.62 19.10
N ALA A 394 11.60 23.09 20.17
CA ALA A 394 11.49 24.51 20.47
C ALA A 394 12.86 25.22 20.44
N GLY A 395 12.94 26.31 19.68
CA GLY A 395 14.17 27.10 19.50
C GLY A 395 15.09 26.63 18.34
N VAL A 396 14.81 25.49 17.72
CA VAL A 396 15.56 25.01 16.54
C VAL A 396 15.00 25.63 15.26
N PRO A 397 15.85 26.23 14.40
CA PRO A 397 15.41 26.70 13.08
C PRO A 397 14.76 25.60 12.25
N VAL A 398 13.71 25.92 11.48
CA VAL A 398 12.93 24.92 10.71
C VAL A 398 13.80 24.04 9.81
N HIS A 399 14.87 24.59 9.22
CA HIS A 399 15.76 23.84 8.33
C HIS A 399 16.71 22.89 9.08
N GLU A 400 16.89 23.05 10.39
CA GLU A 400 17.68 22.18 11.27
C GLU A 400 16.82 21.15 12.02
N VAL A 401 15.49 21.24 11.93
CA VAL A 401 14.57 20.23 12.48
C VAL A 401 14.96 18.85 11.92
N PRO A 402 15.24 17.84 12.77
CA PRO A 402 15.89 16.58 12.38
C PRO A 402 14.91 15.58 11.72
N ILE A 403 14.12 16.07 10.77
CA ILE A 403 13.28 15.28 9.88
C ILE A 403 13.91 15.32 8.50
N THR A 404 14.41 14.19 8.00
CA THR A 404 14.92 14.08 6.63
C THR A 404 13.79 13.73 5.65
N SER A 405 14.14 13.33 4.42
CA SER A 405 13.20 12.75 3.47
C SER A 405 13.78 11.51 2.80
N ILE A 406 12.95 10.48 2.65
CA ILE A 406 13.18 9.33 1.79
C ILE A 406 11.95 9.21 0.91
N THR A 407 12.13 9.46 -0.38
CA THR A 407 11.01 9.45 -1.33
C THR A 407 10.46 8.05 -1.51
N ASN A 408 9.14 7.90 -1.40
CA ASN A 408 8.48 6.63 -1.62
C ASN A 408 8.75 6.06 -3.02
N GLY A 409 8.62 4.74 -3.12
CA GLY A 409 8.59 4.03 -4.39
C GLY A 409 7.53 2.94 -4.40
N VAL A 410 7.53 2.14 -5.46
CA VAL A 410 6.65 0.98 -5.61
C VAL A 410 7.44 -0.29 -5.89
N HIS A 411 6.90 -1.45 -5.51
CA HIS A 411 7.53 -2.72 -5.84
C HIS A 411 7.29 -3.04 -7.31
N THR A 412 8.28 -2.75 -8.16
CA THR A 412 8.17 -2.76 -9.62
C THR A 412 7.52 -4.05 -10.15
N LYS A 413 7.95 -5.24 -9.71
CA LYS A 413 7.36 -6.54 -10.12
C LYS A 413 5.91 -6.75 -9.69
N THR A 414 5.44 -6.09 -8.61
CA THR A 414 4.03 -6.17 -8.20
C THR A 414 3.12 -5.54 -9.25
N TRP A 415 3.55 -4.41 -9.81
CA TRP A 415 2.70 -3.50 -10.60
C TRP A 415 2.93 -3.59 -12.10
N MET A 416 4.13 -3.98 -12.52
CA MET A 416 4.47 -4.17 -13.93
C MET A 416 3.68 -5.35 -14.54
N ALA A 417 3.24 -5.18 -15.78
CA ALA A 417 2.62 -6.24 -16.57
C ALA A 417 3.67 -7.29 -16.96
N PRO A 418 3.33 -8.58 -16.95
CA PRO A 418 4.22 -9.64 -17.43
C PRO A 418 4.70 -9.41 -18.88
N GLU A 419 3.88 -8.78 -19.72
CA GLU A 419 4.24 -8.43 -21.09
C GLU A 419 5.33 -7.36 -21.18
N PHE A 420 5.31 -6.36 -20.29
CA PHE A 420 6.39 -5.36 -20.20
C PHE A 420 7.66 -5.97 -19.60
N SER A 421 7.52 -6.83 -18.58
CA SER A 421 8.66 -7.60 -18.04
C SER A 421 9.37 -8.38 -19.14
N ALA A 422 8.62 -9.14 -19.95
CA ALA A 422 9.17 -9.90 -21.06
C ALA A 422 9.82 -9.01 -22.14
N LEU A 423 9.30 -7.79 -22.34
CA LEU A 423 9.88 -6.81 -23.26
C LEU A 423 11.23 -6.31 -22.74
N TYR A 424 11.35 -6.03 -21.45
CA TYR A 424 12.60 -5.63 -20.81
C TYR A 424 13.61 -6.78 -20.77
N ASP A 425 13.18 -8.00 -20.43
CA ASP A 425 14.03 -9.19 -20.49
C ASP A 425 14.63 -9.39 -21.88
N LYS A 426 13.83 -9.19 -22.93
CA LYS A 426 14.24 -9.38 -24.32
C LYS A 426 15.23 -8.32 -24.82
N HIS A 427 15.00 -7.05 -24.50
CA HIS A 427 15.75 -5.93 -25.08
C HIS A 427 16.83 -5.34 -24.17
N LEU A 428 16.64 -5.41 -22.85
CA LEU A 428 17.57 -4.87 -21.85
C LEU A 428 18.37 -5.97 -21.12
N GLY A 429 17.81 -7.18 -21.03
CA GLY A 429 18.42 -8.29 -20.29
C GLY A 429 18.09 -8.24 -18.80
N ALA A 430 19.09 -8.32 -17.93
CA ALA A 430 18.96 -8.48 -16.48
C ALA A 430 18.44 -7.22 -15.73
N TRP A 431 17.33 -6.65 -16.18
CA TRP A 431 16.78 -5.39 -15.67
C TRP A 431 16.43 -5.42 -14.18
N GLU A 432 16.11 -6.60 -13.62
CA GLU A 432 15.86 -6.75 -12.18
C GLU A 432 17.11 -6.43 -11.34
N GLU A 433 18.30 -6.76 -11.82
CA GLU A 433 19.57 -6.53 -11.12
C GLU A 433 20.01 -5.06 -11.23
N HIS A 434 19.69 -4.42 -12.35
CA HIS A 434 20.00 -3.03 -12.64
C HIS A 434 18.81 -2.08 -12.38
N LEU A 435 17.80 -2.52 -11.61
CA LEU A 435 16.56 -1.77 -11.41
C LEU A 435 16.82 -0.35 -10.90
N THR A 436 17.81 -0.18 -10.02
CA THR A 436 18.13 1.12 -9.40
C THR A 436 19.17 1.95 -10.17
N GLU A 437 19.53 1.57 -11.40
CA GLU A 437 20.60 2.21 -12.18
C GLU A 437 20.01 3.04 -13.33
N PRO A 438 19.95 4.39 -13.22
CA PRO A 438 19.34 5.22 -14.26
C PRO A 438 19.95 5.07 -15.66
N ASP A 439 21.26 4.80 -15.74
CA ASP A 439 21.96 4.64 -17.02
C ASP A 439 21.57 3.34 -17.74
N PHE A 440 21.28 2.26 -17.01
CA PHE A 440 20.75 1.01 -17.59
C PHE A 440 19.42 1.27 -18.32
N TRP A 441 18.54 2.06 -17.71
CA TRP A 441 17.23 2.37 -18.28
C TRP A 441 17.27 3.29 -19.51
N ARG A 442 18.44 3.84 -19.89
CA ARG A 442 18.59 4.50 -21.19
C ARG A 442 18.39 3.53 -22.36
N GLY A 443 18.66 2.23 -22.16
CA GLY A 443 18.46 1.18 -23.17
C GLY A 443 17.00 0.98 -23.59
N VAL A 444 16.03 1.57 -22.88
CA VAL A 444 14.61 1.57 -23.29
C VAL A 444 14.42 2.19 -24.70
N ILE A 445 15.36 3.02 -25.16
CA ILE A 445 15.37 3.55 -26.52
C ILE A 445 15.51 2.46 -27.59
N ASP A 446 16.13 1.33 -27.26
CA ASP A 446 16.40 0.23 -28.20
C ASP A 446 15.17 -0.67 -28.41
N ILE A 447 14.13 -0.53 -27.58
CA ILE A 447 12.86 -1.24 -27.76
C ILE A 447 12.18 -0.71 -29.05
N PRO A 448 11.87 -1.58 -30.02
CA PRO A 448 11.21 -1.14 -31.26
C PRO A 448 9.84 -0.51 -31.00
N ASP A 449 9.56 0.61 -31.69
CA ASP A 449 8.31 1.38 -31.53
C ASP A 449 7.04 0.54 -31.65
N ALA A 450 6.99 -0.35 -32.66
CA ALA A 450 5.85 -1.22 -32.88
C ALA A 450 5.62 -2.21 -31.71
N GLN A 451 6.69 -2.77 -31.14
CA GLN A 451 6.58 -3.73 -30.03
C GLN A 451 6.14 -3.03 -28.74
N LEU A 452 6.65 -1.82 -28.47
CA LEU A 452 6.22 -1.01 -27.33
C LEU A 452 4.74 -0.65 -27.43
N TRP A 453 4.32 -0.15 -28.60
CA TRP A 453 2.93 0.24 -28.84
C TRP A 453 1.96 -0.95 -28.79
N GLU A 454 2.28 -2.05 -29.47
CA GLU A 454 1.44 -3.26 -29.49
C GLU A 454 1.27 -3.85 -28.09
N THR A 455 2.35 -3.89 -27.31
CA THR A 455 2.32 -4.36 -25.92
C THR A 455 1.36 -3.51 -25.08
N HIS A 456 1.45 -2.20 -25.21
CA HIS A 456 0.55 -1.26 -24.51
C HIS A 456 -0.91 -1.41 -24.95
N GLN A 457 -1.18 -1.45 -26.27
CA GLN A 457 -2.53 -1.61 -26.81
C GLN A 457 -3.18 -2.92 -26.36
N LYS A 458 -2.41 -4.01 -26.29
CA LYS A 458 -2.89 -5.30 -25.75
C LYS A 458 -3.32 -5.20 -24.29
N LEU A 459 -2.55 -4.49 -23.46
CA LEU A 459 -2.87 -4.30 -22.04
C LEU A 459 -4.07 -3.37 -21.85
N LYS A 460 -4.19 -2.35 -22.69
CA LYS A 460 -5.35 -1.46 -22.73
C LYS A 460 -6.62 -2.19 -23.11
N LEU A 461 -6.60 -3.02 -24.16
CA LEU A 461 -7.73 -3.88 -24.52
C LEU A 461 -8.17 -4.75 -23.33
N ARG A 462 -7.22 -5.39 -22.65
CA ARG A 462 -7.48 -6.19 -21.46
C ARG A 462 -8.11 -5.37 -20.32
N LEU A 463 -7.67 -4.13 -20.12
CA LEU A 463 -8.30 -3.22 -19.15
C LEU A 463 -9.74 -2.91 -19.53
N ILE A 464 -10.03 -2.61 -20.79
CA ILE A 464 -11.39 -2.30 -21.25
C ILE A 464 -12.32 -3.52 -21.08
N GLU A 465 -11.86 -4.72 -21.45
CA GLU A 465 -12.61 -5.96 -21.22
C GLU A 465 -12.88 -6.22 -19.73
N PHE A 466 -11.86 -5.98 -18.89
CA PHE A 466 -11.98 -6.09 -17.45
C PHE A 466 -13.01 -5.11 -16.87
N VAL A 467 -13.01 -3.85 -17.33
CA VAL A 467 -13.97 -2.83 -16.92
C VAL A 467 -15.39 -3.23 -17.32
N ARG A 468 -15.57 -3.68 -18.57
CA ARG A 468 -16.85 -4.18 -19.08
C ARG A 468 -17.39 -5.33 -18.22
N ASP A 469 -16.55 -6.31 -17.90
CA ASP A 469 -16.94 -7.42 -17.04
C ASP A 469 -17.37 -6.97 -15.63
N ARG A 470 -16.61 -6.06 -15.00
CA ARG A 470 -16.95 -5.51 -13.69
C ARG A 470 -18.26 -4.74 -13.70
N VAL A 471 -18.48 -3.88 -14.70
CA VAL A 471 -19.73 -3.13 -14.86
C VAL A 471 -20.90 -4.09 -15.09
N ARG A 472 -20.73 -5.14 -15.91
CA ARG A 472 -21.74 -6.18 -16.13
C ARG A 472 -22.16 -6.84 -14.81
N ARG A 473 -21.20 -7.34 -14.03
CA ARG A 473 -21.47 -7.98 -12.74
C ARG A 473 -22.19 -7.05 -11.76
N ARG A 474 -21.83 -5.76 -11.74
CA ARG A 474 -22.55 -4.76 -10.93
C ARG A 474 -24.01 -4.65 -11.36
N LEU A 475 -24.26 -4.46 -12.66
CA LEU A 475 -25.61 -4.28 -13.20
C LEU A 475 -26.48 -5.53 -12.97
N GLU A 476 -25.91 -6.72 -13.08
CA GLU A 476 -26.56 -7.99 -12.71
C GLU A 476 -26.89 -8.02 -11.22
N ARG A 477 -25.94 -7.67 -10.34
CA ARG A 477 -26.13 -7.62 -8.88
C ARG A 477 -27.27 -6.69 -8.47
N VAL A 478 -27.38 -5.52 -9.10
CA VAL A 478 -28.48 -4.57 -8.80
C VAL A 478 -29.78 -4.89 -9.54
N GLY A 479 -29.83 -5.96 -10.37
CA GLY A 479 -31.05 -6.37 -11.07
C GLY A 479 -31.49 -5.38 -12.16
N GLU A 480 -30.55 -4.92 -12.99
CA GLU A 480 -30.83 -4.10 -14.17
C GLU A 480 -31.32 -4.96 -15.34
N SER A 481 -32.01 -4.34 -16.30
CA SER A 481 -32.61 -5.08 -17.42
C SER A 481 -31.54 -5.71 -18.34
N PRO A 482 -31.85 -6.84 -19.00
CA PRO A 482 -30.95 -7.44 -19.99
C PRO A 482 -30.54 -6.47 -21.11
N GLU A 483 -31.38 -5.48 -21.44
CA GLU A 483 -31.04 -4.46 -22.42
C GLU A 483 -29.94 -3.51 -21.92
N VAL A 484 -30.04 -3.03 -20.68
CA VAL A 484 -29.01 -2.19 -20.04
C VAL A 484 -27.70 -2.96 -19.91
N ILE A 485 -27.77 -4.24 -19.51
CA ILE A 485 -26.60 -5.12 -19.43
C ILE A 485 -25.93 -5.29 -20.81
N ARG A 486 -26.70 -5.44 -21.90
CA ARG A 486 -26.12 -5.52 -23.26
C ARG A 486 -25.41 -4.23 -23.69
N ARG A 487 -25.82 -3.05 -23.21
CA ARG A 487 -25.17 -1.77 -23.53
C ARG A 487 -23.74 -1.68 -22.98
N VAL A 488 -23.38 -2.50 -21.98
CA VAL A 488 -22.01 -2.61 -21.46
C VAL A 488 -20.99 -2.91 -22.56
N ASN A 489 -21.36 -3.65 -23.61
CA ASN A 489 -20.43 -3.95 -24.70
C ASN A 489 -20.02 -2.70 -25.51
N ARG A 490 -20.74 -1.57 -25.33
CA ARG A 490 -20.47 -0.28 -25.97
C ARG A 490 -19.71 0.69 -25.08
N ILE A 491 -19.50 0.37 -23.79
CA ILE A 491 -18.73 1.25 -22.90
C ILE A 491 -17.25 1.11 -23.22
N LEU A 492 -16.60 2.26 -23.31
CA LEU A 492 -15.18 2.44 -23.60
C LEU A 492 -14.75 1.81 -24.92
N ASP A 493 -13.63 2.27 -25.48
CA ASP A 493 -13.05 1.76 -26.71
C ASP A 493 -11.52 1.65 -26.53
N PRO A 494 -10.90 0.50 -26.86
CA PRO A 494 -9.45 0.34 -26.76
C PRO A 494 -8.65 1.33 -27.63
N GLU A 495 -9.20 1.84 -28.73
CA GLU A 495 -8.49 2.77 -29.62
C GLU A 495 -8.46 4.21 -29.08
N ILE A 496 -9.27 4.51 -28.05
CA ILE A 496 -9.49 5.87 -27.52
C ILE A 496 -8.58 6.18 -26.35
N LEU A 497 -7.98 7.38 -26.32
CA LEU A 497 -7.15 7.84 -25.20
C LEU A 497 -7.89 7.63 -23.86
N THR A 498 -7.32 6.77 -23.01
CA THR A 498 -7.89 6.31 -21.75
C THR A 498 -7.15 6.92 -20.57
N ILE A 499 -7.86 7.75 -19.81
CA ILE A 499 -7.33 8.47 -18.65
C ILE A 499 -7.83 7.78 -17.37
N GLY A 500 -6.89 7.31 -16.56
CA GLY A 500 -7.16 6.68 -15.27
C GLY A 500 -7.16 7.68 -14.12
N PHE A 501 -8.13 7.56 -13.23
CA PHE A 501 -8.17 8.24 -11.93
C PHE A 501 -8.54 7.22 -10.84
N ALA A 502 -7.57 6.82 -10.02
CA ALA A 502 -7.89 5.94 -8.88
C ALA A 502 -7.20 6.32 -7.58
N ARG A 503 -8.00 6.47 -6.52
CA ARG A 503 -7.57 6.89 -5.17
C ARG A 503 -8.72 6.83 -4.17
N ARG A 504 -8.41 7.01 -2.89
CA ARG A 504 -9.45 7.31 -1.88
C ARG A 504 -10.21 8.58 -2.28
N PHE A 505 -11.53 8.54 -2.21
CA PHE A 505 -12.37 9.72 -2.35
C PHE A 505 -12.33 10.52 -1.04
N ALA A 506 -11.77 11.71 -1.12
CA ALA A 506 -11.70 12.72 -0.07
C ALA A 506 -11.73 14.10 -0.75
N THR A 507 -12.23 15.12 -0.05
CA THR A 507 -12.45 16.47 -0.61
C THR A 507 -11.19 17.06 -1.24
N TYR A 508 -10.05 16.97 -0.55
CA TYR A 508 -8.78 17.50 -1.05
C TYR A 508 -8.22 16.78 -2.28
N LYS A 509 -8.70 15.56 -2.62
CA LYS A 509 -8.28 14.84 -3.84
C LYS A 509 -9.01 15.31 -5.10
N ARG A 510 -10.06 16.14 -4.94
CA ARG A 510 -10.80 16.84 -6.00
C ARG A 510 -11.32 15.96 -7.14
N GLY A 511 -11.91 14.80 -6.81
CA GLY A 511 -12.43 13.85 -7.81
C GLY A 511 -13.49 14.41 -8.77
N THR A 512 -14.11 15.54 -8.44
CA THR A 512 -15.11 16.22 -9.28
C THR A 512 -14.55 17.40 -10.08
N LEU A 513 -13.26 17.75 -9.95
CA LEU A 513 -12.67 18.90 -10.65
C LEU A 513 -12.81 18.80 -12.18
N LEU A 514 -12.74 17.59 -12.73
CA LEU A 514 -12.94 17.35 -14.16
C LEU A 514 -14.32 17.83 -14.63
N PHE A 515 -15.34 17.80 -13.77
CA PHE A 515 -16.71 18.14 -14.14
C PHE A 515 -17.05 19.63 -13.97
N SER A 516 -16.07 20.48 -13.60
CA SER A 516 -16.29 21.91 -13.42
C SER A 516 -16.74 22.63 -14.70
N ASP A 517 -16.36 22.11 -15.88
CA ASP A 517 -16.80 22.60 -17.19
C ASP A 517 -17.36 21.43 -18.02
N LYS A 518 -18.62 21.07 -17.73
CA LYS A 518 -19.31 19.93 -18.36
C LYS A 518 -19.34 20.02 -19.88
N GLU A 519 -19.53 21.22 -20.45
CA GLU A 519 -19.67 21.38 -21.90
C GLU A 519 -18.33 21.19 -22.61
N ARG A 520 -17.23 21.67 -22.01
CA ARG A 520 -15.88 21.40 -22.50
C ARG A 520 -15.54 19.92 -22.41
N LEU A 521 -15.91 19.26 -21.30
CA LEU A 521 -15.76 17.82 -21.16
C LEU A 521 -16.53 17.04 -22.24
N LYS A 522 -17.80 17.37 -22.47
CA LYS A 522 -18.63 16.71 -23.51
C LYS A 522 -18.00 16.82 -24.89
N ARG A 523 -17.43 17.98 -25.24
CA ARG A 523 -16.72 18.16 -26.51
C ARG A 523 -15.53 17.22 -26.64
N LEU A 524 -14.72 17.09 -25.58
CA LEU A 524 -13.57 16.17 -25.60
C LEU A 524 -13.98 14.70 -25.71
N LEU A 525 -15.00 14.27 -24.95
CA LEU A 525 -15.45 12.87 -24.93
C LEU A 525 -16.08 12.42 -26.26
N ASN A 526 -16.73 13.35 -26.97
CA ASN A 526 -17.51 13.09 -28.17
C ASN A 526 -16.89 13.66 -29.45
N ASP A 527 -15.63 14.10 -29.42
CA ASP A 527 -14.90 14.48 -30.63
C ASP A 527 -14.86 13.28 -31.59
N THR A 528 -15.22 13.50 -32.86
CA THR A 528 -15.34 12.43 -33.87
C THR A 528 -14.01 11.92 -34.37
N THR A 529 -12.92 12.64 -34.11
CA THR A 529 -11.57 12.35 -34.60
C THR A 529 -10.59 12.03 -33.48
N ARG A 530 -10.75 12.67 -32.31
CA ARG A 530 -9.82 12.61 -31.18
C ARG A 530 -10.58 12.52 -29.84
N PRO A 531 -11.45 11.53 -29.66
CA PRO A 531 -12.23 11.37 -28.43
C PRO A 531 -11.34 11.04 -27.23
N VAL A 532 -11.86 11.22 -26.02
CA VAL A 532 -11.22 10.73 -24.79
C VAL A 532 -12.20 9.94 -23.93
N GLN A 533 -11.67 9.12 -23.02
CA GLN A 533 -12.48 8.39 -22.04
C GLN A 533 -11.79 8.30 -20.68
N PHE A 534 -12.58 8.18 -19.62
CA PHE A 534 -12.10 8.20 -18.23
C PHE A 534 -12.56 6.97 -17.46
N ILE A 535 -11.65 6.44 -16.64
CA ILE A 535 -11.96 5.37 -15.68
C ILE A 535 -11.65 5.89 -14.28
N PHE A 536 -12.70 6.03 -13.47
CA PHE A 536 -12.64 6.37 -12.06
C PHE A 536 -12.68 5.10 -11.21
N ALA A 537 -11.93 5.06 -10.11
CA ALA A 537 -12.04 4.00 -9.11
C ALA A 537 -11.63 4.51 -7.73
N GLY A 538 -12.32 4.08 -6.68
CA GLY A 538 -11.95 4.50 -5.33
C GLY A 538 -13.03 4.24 -4.30
N LYS A 539 -12.62 4.27 -3.03
CA LYS A 539 -13.49 4.12 -1.86
C LYS A 539 -13.48 5.42 -1.04
N ALA A 540 -14.61 5.77 -0.44
CA ALA A 540 -14.70 6.76 0.62
C ALA A 540 -14.67 6.05 1.98
N HIS A 541 -14.16 6.71 3.02
CA HIS A 541 -14.21 6.13 4.35
C HIS A 541 -15.68 5.97 4.82
N PRO A 542 -16.06 4.92 5.55
CA PRO A 542 -17.46 4.71 5.96
C PRO A 542 -18.06 5.84 6.81
N ARG A 543 -17.22 6.67 7.43
CA ARG A 543 -17.61 7.88 8.18
C ARG A 543 -17.37 9.20 7.43
N ASP A 544 -16.88 9.16 6.20
CA ASP A 544 -16.57 10.33 5.38
C ASP A 544 -17.73 10.60 4.42
N GLU A 545 -18.77 11.25 4.92
CA GLU A 545 -19.98 11.55 4.15
C GLU A 545 -19.70 12.45 2.93
N ALA A 546 -18.75 13.39 3.06
CA ALA A 546 -18.33 14.21 1.93
C ALA A 546 -17.66 13.37 0.83
N GLY A 547 -16.78 12.43 1.20
CA GLY A 547 -16.18 11.48 0.27
C GLY A 547 -17.23 10.60 -0.44
N LYS A 548 -18.25 10.11 0.29
CA LYS A 548 -19.34 9.32 -0.30
C LYS A 548 -20.19 10.16 -1.26
N ALA A 549 -20.48 11.41 -0.91
CA ALA A 549 -21.21 12.33 -1.78
C ALA A 549 -20.47 12.55 -3.10
N LEU A 550 -19.14 12.70 -3.08
CA LEU A 550 -18.33 12.82 -4.30
C LEU A 550 -18.41 11.56 -5.18
N ILE A 551 -18.42 10.36 -4.59
CA ILE A 551 -18.61 9.11 -5.34
C ILE A 551 -19.96 9.09 -6.03
N GLN A 552 -21.01 9.44 -5.28
CA GLN A 552 -22.37 9.49 -5.82
C GLN A 552 -22.49 10.54 -6.94
N GLU A 553 -21.86 11.70 -6.77
CA GLU A 553 -21.83 12.75 -7.78
C GLU A 553 -21.15 12.26 -9.07
N VAL A 554 -19.95 11.71 -8.99
CA VAL A 554 -19.24 11.12 -10.15
C VAL A 554 -20.07 10.02 -10.80
N TYR A 555 -20.72 9.17 -10.01
CA TYR A 555 -21.61 8.12 -10.53
C TYR A 555 -22.77 8.71 -11.34
N LYS A 556 -23.49 9.69 -10.78
CA LYS A 556 -24.62 10.36 -11.46
C LYS A 556 -24.16 11.04 -12.74
N LEU A 557 -23.06 11.79 -12.68
CA LEU A 557 -22.46 12.46 -13.83
C LEU A 557 -22.07 11.46 -14.92
N SER A 558 -21.47 10.32 -14.58
CA SER A 558 -21.08 9.29 -15.57
C SER A 558 -22.24 8.71 -16.39
N ARG A 559 -23.49 8.95 -15.97
CA ARG A 559 -24.72 8.48 -16.62
C ARG A 559 -25.50 9.61 -17.31
N GLU A 560 -25.08 10.86 -17.19
CA GLU A 560 -25.72 11.98 -17.90
C GLU A 560 -25.44 11.87 -19.40
N THR A 561 -26.41 12.31 -20.22
CA THR A 561 -26.28 12.35 -21.68
C THR A 561 -25.05 13.14 -22.13
N GLY A 562 -24.25 12.55 -23.02
CA GLY A 562 -22.96 13.04 -23.49
C GLY A 562 -21.76 12.52 -22.68
N PHE A 563 -21.97 11.84 -21.54
CA PHE A 563 -20.92 11.24 -20.72
C PHE A 563 -20.97 9.70 -20.70
N GLU A 564 -22.14 9.14 -20.99
CA GLU A 564 -22.37 7.70 -21.05
C GLU A 564 -21.37 7.02 -22.00
N ASN A 565 -20.98 5.80 -21.66
CA ASN A 565 -20.00 4.99 -22.39
C ASN A 565 -18.57 5.54 -22.41
N ARG A 566 -18.31 6.79 -22.01
CA ARG A 566 -16.98 7.41 -21.99
C ARG A 566 -16.42 7.64 -20.60
N ILE A 567 -17.27 7.76 -19.58
CA ILE A 567 -16.84 7.83 -18.18
C ILE A 567 -17.38 6.61 -17.44
N VAL A 568 -16.50 5.87 -16.76
CA VAL A 568 -16.88 4.70 -15.95
C VAL A 568 -16.33 4.84 -14.53
N LEU A 569 -17.19 4.66 -13.53
CA LEU A 569 -16.79 4.46 -12.13
C LEU A 569 -16.79 2.95 -11.80
N LEU A 570 -15.62 2.42 -11.46
CA LEU A 570 -15.43 1.05 -10.99
C LEU A 570 -15.69 0.94 -9.49
N GLU A 571 -16.53 -0.01 -9.11
CA GLU A 571 -16.74 -0.37 -7.70
C GLU A 571 -15.60 -1.24 -7.15
N ASP A 572 -15.43 -1.15 -5.83
CA ASP A 572 -14.55 -1.99 -5.00
C ASP A 572 -13.07 -1.91 -5.34
N TYR A 573 -12.56 -0.70 -5.57
CA TYR A 573 -11.13 -0.47 -5.85
C TYR A 573 -10.21 -1.15 -4.82
N ASP A 574 -9.38 -2.07 -5.33
CA ASP A 574 -8.41 -2.85 -4.57
C ASP A 574 -7.09 -2.98 -5.36
N SER A 575 -6.16 -3.80 -4.84
CA SER A 575 -4.87 -4.00 -5.49
C SER A 575 -4.97 -4.70 -6.85
N TYR A 576 -6.01 -5.51 -7.10
CA TYR A 576 -6.22 -6.17 -8.39
C TYR A 576 -6.69 -5.18 -9.44
N ILE A 577 -7.71 -4.38 -9.13
CA ILE A 577 -8.19 -3.30 -10.00
C ILE A 577 -7.07 -2.30 -10.26
N ALA A 578 -6.30 -1.93 -9.23
CA ALA A 578 -5.14 -1.06 -9.37
C ALA A 578 -4.13 -1.60 -10.39
N ARG A 579 -3.77 -2.90 -10.34
CA ARG A 579 -2.88 -3.51 -11.35
C ARG A 579 -3.47 -3.42 -12.75
N ARG A 580 -4.76 -3.71 -12.94
CA ARG A 580 -5.41 -3.59 -14.27
C ARG A 580 -5.37 -2.16 -14.81
N LEU A 581 -5.64 -1.18 -13.96
CA LEU A 581 -5.65 0.24 -14.34
C LEU A 581 -4.26 0.73 -14.75
N VAL A 582 -3.25 0.53 -13.90
CA VAL A 582 -1.89 1.07 -14.15
C VAL A 582 -1.14 0.33 -15.26
N GLN A 583 -1.60 -0.86 -15.64
CA GLN A 583 -1.05 -1.62 -16.77
C GLN A 583 -1.66 -1.22 -18.12
N GLY A 584 -2.88 -0.66 -18.13
CA GLY A 584 -3.62 -0.41 -19.38
C GLY A 584 -4.04 1.03 -19.63
N ALA A 585 -3.91 1.94 -18.67
CA ALA A 585 -4.21 3.36 -18.88
C ALA A 585 -3.10 4.05 -19.67
N ASP A 586 -3.47 4.95 -20.59
CA ASP A 586 -2.51 5.76 -21.36
C ASP A 586 -1.96 6.90 -20.51
N LEU A 587 -2.85 7.55 -19.75
CA LEU A 587 -2.56 8.73 -18.95
C LEU A 587 -3.13 8.58 -17.53
N TRP A 588 -2.39 9.00 -16.52
CA TRP A 588 -2.83 8.96 -15.12
C TRP A 588 -3.04 10.36 -14.55
N LEU A 589 -4.27 10.64 -14.14
CA LEU A 589 -4.68 11.95 -13.64
C LEU A 589 -4.51 12.07 -12.13
N ASN A 590 -3.81 13.12 -11.70
CA ASN A 590 -3.58 13.42 -10.29
C ASN A 590 -3.64 14.92 -9.97
N HIS A 591 -4.72 15.37 -9.35
CA HIS A 591 -4.94 16.78 -9.03
C HIS A 591 -5.41 17.03 -7.58
N PRO A 592 -4.73 16.55 -6.54
CA PRO A 592 -5.01 16.96 -5.16
C PRO A 592 -4.76 18.46 -4.98
N LEU A 593 -5.33 19.05 -3.94
CA LEU A 593 -4.94 20.38 -3.46
C LEU A 593 -3.50 20.32 -2.93
N ARG A 594 -2.70 21.33 -3.27
CA ARG A 594 -1.35 21.52 -2.75
C ARG A 594 -1.40 22.12 -1.34
N PRO A 595 -0.46 21.81 -0.43
CA PRO A 595 0.52 20.71 -0.45
C PRO A 595 -0.03 19.48 0.29
N LEU A 596 -1.28 19.07 0.01
CA LEU A 596 -1.99 18.04 0.78
C LEU A 596 -1.70 16.61 0.28
N GLU A 597 -0.86 16.43 -0.73
CA GLU A 597 -0.30 15.14 -1.13
C GLU A 597 1.13 14.96 -0.57
N ALA A 598 1.29 14.13 0.45
CA ALA A 598 2.61 13.84 1.00
C ALA A 598 3.55 13.16 -0.02
N SER A 599 3.03 12.26 -0.85
CA SER A 599 3.81 11.60 -1.90
C SER A 599 2.90 11.20 -3.05
N GLY A 600 2.24 10.05 -2.98
CA GLY A 600 1.27 9.56 -3.97
C GLY A 600 1.83 8.46 -4.88
N THR A 601 1.85 7.22 -4.41
CA THR A 601 2.48 6.09 -5.13
C THR A 601 1.73 5.63 -6.39
N SER A 602 0.49 6.05 -6.62
CA SER A 602 -0.32 5.54 -7.74
C SER A 602 0.29 5.85 -9.11
N GLY A 603 0.82 7.06 -9.29
CA GLY A 603 1.47 7.47 -10.54
C GLY A 603 2.82 6.77 -10.80
N MET A 604 3.50 6.34 -9.73
CA MET A 604 4.77 5.60 -9.83
C MET A 604 4.57 4.19 -10.42
N LYS A 605 3.40 3.57 -10.17
CA LYS A 605 3.04 2.22 -10.67
C LYS A 605 2.81 2.16 -12.17
N LEU A 606 2.44 3.29 -12.75
CA LEU A 606 2.07 3.45 -14.15
C LEU A 606 3.30 3.39 -15.05
N ALA A 607 4.37 4.10 -14.66
CA ALA A 607 5.52 4.33 -15.53
C ALA A 607 6.27 3.06 -15.98
N PRO A 608 6.45 2.01 -15.16
CA PRO A 608 7.04 0.75 -15.61
C PRO A 608 6.24 0.04 -16.72
N ASN A 609 4.98 0.44 -16.94
CA ASN A 609 4.09 -0.04 -18.00
C ASN A 609 3.96 0.95 -19.16
N GLY A 610 4.85 1.94 -19.27
CA GLY A 610 4.83 2.91 -20.36
C GLY A 610 3.73 3.97 -20.29
N GLY A 611 2.88 3.99 -19.26
CA GLY A 611 1.89 5.06 -19.10
C GLY A 611 2.52 6.39 -18.63
N ILE A 612 1.81 7.49 -18.86
CA ILE A 612 2.32 8.85 -18.63
C ILE A 612 1.51 9.57 -17.53
N ASN A 613 2.16 10.40 -16.72
CA ASN A 613 1.50 11.13 -15.64
C ASN A 613 1.06 12.54 -16.08
N LEU A 614 -0.15 12.93 -15.67
CA LEU A 614 -0.68 14.30 -15.72
C LEU A 614 -1.07 14.70 -14.30
N SER A 615 -0.23 15.52 -13.66
CA SER A 615 -0.37 15.78 -12.22
C SER A 615 -0.06 17.22 -11.84
N VAL A 616 -0.63 17.70 -10.75
CA VAL A 616 -0.14 18.90 -10.06
C VAL A 616 1.29 18.66 -9.54
N LEU A 617 2.08 19.73 -9.42
CA LEU A 617 3.43 19.71 -8.82
C LEU A 617 3.35 19.65 -7.29
N ASP A 618 2.85 18.53 -6.78
CA ASP A 618 2.78 18.19 -5.36
C ASP A 618 3.34 16.78 -5.12
N GLY A 619 3.59 16.44 -3.86
CA GLY A 619 4.07 15.13 -3.45
C GLY A 619 5.28 14.67 -4.25
N TRP A 620 5.21 13.43 -4.78
CA TRP A 620 6.32 12.86 -5.55
C TRP A 620 6.52 13.51 -6.92
N TRP A 621 5.46 14.05 -7.53
CA TRP A 621 5.54 14.56 -8.90
C TRP A 621 6.36 15.84 -8.97
N ARG A 622 6.39 16.64 -7.90
CA ARG A 622 7.25 17.82 -7.79
C ARG A 622 8.73 17.50 -7.98
N GLU A 623 9.19 16.35 -7.51
CA GLU A 623 10.58 15.90 -7.67
C GLU A 623 10.79 14.92 -8.84
N GLY A 624 9.72 14.29 -9.33
CA GLY A 624 9.76 13.34 -10.44
C GLY A 624 9.57 13.96 -11.82
N TYR A 625 8.90 15.11 -11.94
CA TYR A 625 8.64 15.77 -13.21
C TYR A 625 9.90 16.40 -13.79
N ASN A 626 10.22 16.08 -15.05
CA ASN A 626 11.40 16.60 -15.74
C ASN A 626 11.09 17.44 -17.00
N GLY A 627 9.81 17.75 -17.25
CA GLY A 627 9.37 18.48 -18.45
C GLY A 627 9.12 17.60 -19.68
N ASN A 628 9.67 16.38 -19.71
CA ASN A 628 9.60 15.47 -20.85
C ASN A 628 8.89 14.14 -20.50
N ASN A 629 8.59 13.87 -19.23
CA ASN A 629 8.04 12.59 -18.77
C ASN A 629 6.53 12.63 -18.44
N GLY A 630 5.85 13.70 -18.82
CA GLY A 630 4.43 13.92 -18.55
C GLY A 630 4.08 15.39 -18.54
N TRP A 631 3.09 15.77 -17.73
CA TRP A 631 2.61 17.16 -17.65
C TRP A 631 2.32 17.61 -16.22
N ALA A 632 2.49 18.92 -16.01
CA ALA A 632 2.21 19.62 -14.76
C ALA A 632 0.92 20.44 -14.88
N ILE A 633 -0.08 20.20 -14.01
CA ILE A 633 -1.35 20.94 -13.98
C ILE A 633 -1.19 22.19 -13.13
N GLY A 634 -1.38 23.38 -13.71
CA GLY A 634 -1.52 24.65 -12.99
C GLY A 634 -0.28 25.10 -12.21
N ALA A 635 -0.21 26.40 -11.93
CA ALA A 635 0.77 26.94 -10.99
C ALA A 635 0.30 26.75 -9.55
N GLU A 636 1.24 26.65 -8.62
CA GLU A 636 0.97 26.83 -7.19
C GLU A 636 0.67 28.31 -6.94
N ILE A 637 -0.45 28.62 -6.28
CA ILE A 637 -0.86 29.99 -5.98
C ILE A 637 -0.72 30.22 -4.48
N ASP A 638 0.26 31.04 -4.11
CA ASP A 638 0.44 31.45 -2.72
C ASP A 638 -0.70 32.37 -2.28
N ASN A 639 -1.26 32.12 -1.09
CA ASN A 639 -2.31 32.94 -0.46
C ASN A 639 -3.62 33.08 -1.25
N GLY A 640 -3.91 32.18 -2.20
CA GLY A 640 -5.20 32.12 -2.91
C GLY A 640 -6.28 31.34 -2.16
N THR A 641 -7.55 31.54 -2.53
CA THR A 641 -8.64 30.68 -2.03
C THR A 641 -8.63 29.33 -2.73
N VAL A 642 -9.21 28.31 -2.09
CA VAL A 642 -9.36 26.96 -2.67
C VAL A 642 -10.16 27.02 -3.98
N GLU A 643 -11.18 27.87 -4.04
CA GLU A 643 -12.02 28.07 -5.22
C GLU A 643 -11.22 28.65 -6.39
N PHE A 644 -10.35 29.63 -6.12
CA PHE A 644 -9.49 30.21 -7.15
C PHE A 644 -8.45 29.19 -7.64
N GLN A 645 -7.83 28.44 -6.73
CA GLN A 645 -6.91 27.35 -7.11
C GLN A 645 -7.62 26.28 -7.97
N ASN A 646 -8.87 25.95 -7.64
CA ASN A 646 -9.68 25.02 -8.45
C ASN A 646 -9.94 25.57 -9.85
N GLN A 647 -10.27 26.86 -9.99
CA GLN A 647 -10.49 27.49 -11.29
C GLN A 647 -9.22 27.45 -12.16
N VAL A 648 -8.07 27.79 -11.58
CA VAL A 648 -6.79 27.78 -12.29
C VAL A 648 -6.37 26.37 -12.69
N ASP A 649 -6.43 25.42 -11.76
CA ASP A 649 -6.07 24.03 -12.05
C ASP A 649 -7.03 23.39 -13.07
N ALA A 650 -8.33 23.65 -12.99
CA ALA A 650 -9.29 23.15 -13.97
C ALA A 650 -9.01 23.73 -15.37
N ASN A 651 -8.81 25.05 -15.49
CA ASN A 651 -8.50 25.64 -16.79
C ASN A 651 -7.18 25.11 -17.37
N SER A 652 -6.14 24.99 -16.54
CA SER A 652 -4.85 24.43 -16.96
C SER A 652 -4.98 22.98 -17.40
N LEU A 653 -5.72 22.15 -16.65
CA LEU A 653 -6.01 20.75 -17.01
C LEU A 653 -6.61 20.66 -18.40
N TYR A 654 -7.67 21.43 -18.67
CA TYR A 654 -8.30 21.41 -19.98
C TYR A 654 -7.42 21.96 -21.10
N GLN A 655 -6.66 23.04 -20.86
CA GLN A 655 -5.72 23.57 -21.86
C GLN A 655 -4.65 22.55 -22.24
N LEU A 656 -4.13 21.80 -21.27
CA LEU A 656 -3.18 20.71 -21.51
C LEU A 656 -3.82 19.60 -22.34
N LEU A 657 -5.02 19.16 -21.96
CA LEU A 657 -5.76 18.12 -22.68
C LEU A 657 -6.01 18.53 -24.14
N GLU A 658 -6.60 19.69 -24.37
CA GLU A 658 -7.03 20.15 -25.70
C GLU A 658 -5.88 20.49 -26.64
N ASN A 659 -4.85 21.17 -26.15
CA ASN A 659 -3.84 21.77 -27.00
C ASN A 659 -2.56 20.95 -27.10
N GLN A 660 -2.32 20.01 -26.19
CA GLN A 660 -1.07 19.24 -26.14
C GLN A 660 -1.34 17.74 -26.15
N ILE A 661 -2.02 17.23 -25.12
CA ILE A 661 -2.07 15.79 -24.82
C ILE A 661 -2.89 15.04 -25.87
N ILE A 662 -4.13 15.48 -26.11
CA ILE A 662 -5.03 14.82 -27.07
C ILE A 662 -4.45 14.91 -28.50
N PRO A 663 -4.02 16.09 -29.00
CA PRO A 663 -3.37 16.15 -30.31
C PRO A 663 -2.15 15.23 -30.44
N LEU A 664 -1.30 15.14 -29.41
CA LEU A 664 -0.08 14.33 -29.44
C LEU A 664 -0.39 12.82 -29.49
N TYR A 665 -1.36 12.34 -28.72
CA TYR A 665 -1.75 10.91 -28.73
C TYR A 665 -2.27 10.47 -30.10
N TYR A 666 -3.04 11.34 -30.77
CA TYR A 666 -3.64 11.05 -32.08
C TYR A 666 -2.74 11.41 -33.27
N ALA A 667 -1.62 12.09 -33.05
CA ALA A 667 -0.68 12.46 -34.11
C ALA A 667 0.10 11.23 -34.61
N LYS A 668 -0.34 10.68 -35.75
CA LYS A 668 0.31 9.57 -36.46
C LYS A 668 0.76 10.04 -37.86
N PRO A 669 1.96 10.62 -38.01
CA PRO A 669 2.40 11.22 -39.28
C PRO A 669 2.40 10.24 -40.47
N ASP A 670 2.67 8.97 -40.21
CA ASP A 670 2.67 7.87 -41.20
C ASP A 670 1.36 7.04 -41.18
N GLY A 671 0.37 7.48 -40.39
CA GLY A 671 -0.89 6.78 -40.16
C GLY A 671 -0.81 5.54 -39.27
N LYS A 672 0.38 5.15 -38.78
CA LYS A 672 0.59 3.88 -38.07
C LYS A 672 0.83 4.09 -36.57
N LEU A 673 1.86 4.85 -36.21
CA LEU A 673 2.33 4.94 -34.82
C LEU A 673 2.41 6.38 -34.30
N PRO A 674 2.04 6.63 -33.03
CA PRO A 674 2.18 7.96 -32.43
C PRO A 674 3.60 8.15 -31.90
N LEU A 675 4.56 8.40 -32.81
CA LEU A 675 6.00 8.43 -32.48
C LEU A 675 6.36 9.38 -31.34
N ALA A 676 5.76 10.57 -31.30
CA ALA A 676 6.02 11.53 -30.23
C ALA A 676 5.46 11.07 -28.87
N TRP A 677 4.29 10.41 -28.86
CA TRP A 677 3.75 9.77 -27.65
C TRP A 677 4.67 8.64 -27.17
N LEU A 678 5.16 7.81 -28.09
CA LEU A 678 6.10 6.73 -27.77
C LEU A 678 7.41 7.24 -27.16
N GLN A 679 7.89 8.43 -27.55
CA GLN A 679 9.05 9.05 -26.88
C GLN A 679 8.73 9.46 -25.44
N LEU A 680 7.55 10.02 -25.17
CA LEU A 680 7.12 10.30 -23.79
C LEU A 680 6.97 9.02 -22.96
N MET A 681 6.47 7.92 -23.56
CA MET A 681 6.39 6.63 -22.87
C MET A 681 7.77 6.15 -22.42
N ARG A 682 8.78 6.26 -23.30
CA ARG A 682 10.18 5.91 -22.96
C ARG A 682 10.75 6.82 -21.90
N GLU A 683 10.48 8.12 -21.99
CA GLU A 683 10.90 9.08 -20.98
C GLU A 683 10.28 8.77 -19.61
N SER A 684 8.99 8.46 -19.57
CA SER A 684 8.28 8.02 -18.37
C SER A 684 8.95 6.79 -17.77
N ILE A 685 9.19 5.73 -18.55
CA ILE A 685 9.87 4.51 -18.09
C ILE A 685 11.26 4.84 -17.54
N ARG A 686 12.12 5.53 -18.30
CA ARG A 686 13.54 5.72 -17.95
C ARG A 686 13.77 6.69 -16.80
N SER A 687 12.91 7.70 -16.64
CA SER A 687 13.06 8.70 -15.59
C SER A 687 12.40 8.28 -14.28
N VAL A 688 11.30 7.53 -14.34
CA VAL A 688 10.53 7.17 -13.15
C VAL A 688 10.92 5.81 -12.58
N THR A 689 11.07 4.77 -13.41
CA THR A 689 11.29 3.39 -12.93
C THR A 689 12.53 3.22 -12.04
N PRO A 690 13.73 3.74 -12.39
CA PRO A 690 14.92 3.57 -11.54
C PRO A 690 14.90 4.38 -10.25
N VAL A 691 14.10 5.45 -10.22
CA VAL A 691 14.06 6.38 -9.07
C VAL A 691 12.92 5.99 -8.13
N PHE A 692 11.70 5.79 -8.62
CA PHE A 692 10.49 5.62 -7.80
C PHE A 692 10.13 4.14 -7.58
N ASN A 693 11.14 3.31 -7.34
CA ASN A 693 10.98 1.93 -6.90
C ASN A 693 11.37 1.75 -5.43
N THR A 694 10.76 0.77 -4.78
CA THR A 694 11.00 0.48 -3.36
C THR A 694 12.34 -0.19 -3.08
N GLN A 695 13.03 -0.80 -4.06
CA GLN A 695 14.39 -1.30 -3.82
C GLN A 695 15.35 -0.14 -3.52
N ARG A 696 15.31 0.93 -4.32
CA ARG A 696 16.05 2.17 -4.07
C ARG A 696 15.67 2.76 -2.71
N MET A 697 14.37 2.90 -2.45
CA MET A 697 13.84 3.43 -1.19
C MET A 697 14.37 2.65 0.03
N VAL A 698 14.29 1.31 0.00
CA VAL A 698 14.74 0.45 1.10
C VAL A 698 16.26 0.46 1.27
N LYS A 699 17.04 0.54 0.17
CA LYS A 699 18.49 0.78 0.25
C LYS A 699 18.80 2.11 0.96
N GLU A 700 18.10 3.19 0.59
CA GLU A 700 18.25 4.49 1.27
C GLU A 700 17.88 4.43 2.76
N TYR A 701 16.78 3.77 3.12
CA TYR A 701 16.42 3.53 4.53
C TYR A 701 17.54 2.80 5.26
N THR A 702 18.08 1.75 4.63
CA THR A 702 19.12 0.91 5.20
C THR A 702 20.39 1.72 5.47
N GLU A 703 20.85 2.46 4.46
CA GLU A 703 22.11 3.22 4.53
C GLU A 703 22.01 4.46 5.41
N ARG A 704 20.92 5.22 5.28
CA ARG A 704 20.79 6.53 5.92
C ARG A 704 20.19 6.45 7.32
N LEU A 705 19.38 5.45 7.63
CA LEU A 705 18.64 5.38 8.90
C LEU A 705 18.92 4.08 9.68
N TYR A 706 18.83 2.90 9.07
CA TYR A 706 18.95 1.63 9.82
C TYR A 706 20.37 1.31 10.26
N ILE A 707 21.38 1.49 9.40
CA ILE A 707 22.78 1.27 9.78
C ILE A 707 23.20 2.23 10.89
N PRO A 708 22.94 3.55 10.81
CA PRO A 708 23.21 4.46 11.93
C PRO A 708 22.48 4.07 13.21
N ALA A 709 21.19 3.74 13.14
CA ALA A 709 20.41 3.32 14.31
C ALA A 709 20.96 2.04 14.96
N ALA A 710 21.33 1.04 14.16
CA ALA A 710 21.91 -0.22 14.66
C ALA A 710 23.26 0.03 15.36
N LYS A 711 24.14 0.85 14.77
CA LYS A 711 25.43 1.22 15.38
C LYS A 711 25.26 2.01 16.67
N ALA A 712 24.30 2.94 16.70
CA ALA A 712 23.97 3.68 17.91
C ALA A 712 23.44 2.73 18.98
N HIS A 713 22.53 1.81 18.62
CA HIS A 713 22.02 0.81 19.55
C HIS A 713 23.12 -0.04 20.17
N GLU A 714 24.08 -0.52 19.37
CA GLU A 714 25.25 -1.26 19.88
C GLU A 714 26.09 -0.44 20.85
N THR A 715 26.24 0.87 20.59
CA THR A 715 27.04 1.78 21.42
C THR A 715 26.36 2.09 22.75
N PHE A 716 25.05 2.37 22.74
CA PHE A 716 24.29 2.71 23.95
C PHE A 716 23.88 1.49 24.79
N SER A 717 23.90 0.29 24.22
CA SER A 717 23.50 -0.94 24.92
C SER A 717 24.66 -1.66 25.64
N ARG A 718 25.89 -1.18 25.46
CA ARG A 718 27.07 -1.59 26.25
C ARG A 718 27.16 -0.75 27.50
#